data_AF-A0A969Y0G2-F1
#
_entry.id   AF-A0A969Y0G2-F1
#
_cell.length_a   1.000
_cell.length_b   1.000
_cell.length_c   1.000
_cell.angle_alpha   90.00
_cell.angle_beta   90.00
_cell.angle_gamma   90.00
#
_symmetry.space_group_name_H-M   'P 1'
#
loop_
_entity.id
_entity.type
_entity.pdbx_description
1 polymer ?
#
loop_
_entity_poly.entity_id
_entity_poly.type
_entity_poly.pdbx_seq_one_letter_code
_entity_poly.pdbx_strand_id
1 'polypeptide(L)'
;MTPDEAAGALVRGLTRQVGNEIDEFVTEALRNNLLGLPLDLPAINIARGRDTGIPPLQAARRQFYAMTGDSQLAPYTSWADFVGNLKHAESLVNFIAAYGTHPSIAGAATQAGKRAAAALLVLGGPGEPADRLDFLNSTGAWANLPDGVTTTGLDDVDFWIGGLAERVMPFGGLLGSTFNFVFETQLEALQNGDRFYYLERTAGLNFVTELENNSFAKLIMANTGATHLPGLVFRTSTFSLEVDPALQFTGLDEAGPDGIQGTADDVSGPDGISGNSDPAGDVLRDDPATPGPDANYLRYTGVETVVLGGTDGDDTLIAGDSDDDTIYGDAGNDRLDGGNGADTIRGGEGDDIITDAGGDDVIHGEAGNDVIHGGNGANLILGGFGKDFIVTGEDASEAFGGPGDDFILGSDNNEQDLGNEGDDWLQGGLLDGSPGDNFDPLGRDLIIGNDVYVGSGQPDVMNGEGGDDIMVGSSGPADKYLGASGFDWATFKDDLFGVTIDLALDALDAGPVPSAAGILARFSAVEGLSGSPHNDILIGDNATALTIPTAGLQGSVLTNIGLIDGLQEFLGAGVTSFGEGNILLGGSGSDIIMGRDGNDLIDGDLWLNVRISVRENNDGTGAEIDSYDSMVPLVPLMLDGTYNPGQLVIVREILTGDDGFDTAVFFDVRANYDVVLIGGVVTVTHLGGVIGGGGGGFGFRFDGIDRLTNVERLQFADQVVILDPGANAQPQGQLAISDATPAVGQLLTVSAAAITDADGLGPINFTWQFEPNPGTGIFEDILIETGVGFEHVRGASFTVTPNLAGLRLRVEGIYTDGGGTLEIVRSGPTTAVDDSPAVIASIIGDGTPQRSVVTQLALQFNEDVSASLTVGDLSLVNLDTAVAVSPASMALAYNAATNTAVWTFPGLPGGTLADGNYTATLPAASVADAAGNTMAADFTLDFFRFFGDSDGDRDVDPLDLFRFRGTYLRSAGDPLFDGRSDSDSDGDVDPLDLFRFRQNYLGTLPPALAALQVSLTDPAAPSTAAGRLAVAADVDVLDVVAEAPARAQARKAVRRRTRRPTPQALSLRNRVRPETLADAGAPAWQDVMLRPIESALRAARKA
;
A
#
# COMPACT_ATOMS: atom_id res chain seq x y z
N MET A 1 17.54 35.76 -43.81
CA MET A 1 17.61 34.93 -42.60
C MET A 1 18.30 35.72 -41.50
N THR A 2 17.55 36.07 -40.46
CA THR A 2 18.09 36.47 -39.16
C THR A 2 18.80 35.27 -38.52
N PRO A 3 19.63 35.48 -37.47
CA PRO A 3 20.22 34.37 -36.72
C PRO A 3 19.16 33.36 -36.21
N ASP A 4 18.02 33.86 -35.73
CA ASP A 4 16.95 33.01 -35.16
C ASP A 4 16.22 32.22 -36.24
N GLU A 5 15.98 32.82 -37.41
CA GLU A 5 15.45 32.12 -38.59
C GLU A 5 16.43 31.02 -39.06
N ALA A 6 17.73 31.31 -39.03
CA ALA A 6 18.77 30.35 -39.43
C ALA A 6 18.88 29.19 -38.43
N ALA A 7 18.81 29.48 -37.12
CA ALA A 7 18.77 28.47 -36.08
C ALA A 7 17.52 27.59 -36.19
N GLY A 8 16.35 28.21 -36.33
CA GLY A 8 15.07 27.50 -36.50
C GLY A 8 15.04 26.60 -37.74
N ALA A 9 15.59 27.07 -38.87
CA ALA A 9 15.72 26.23 -40.07
C ALA A 9 16.64 25.03 -39.87
N LEU A 10 17.75 25.20 -39.15
CA LEU A 10 18.67 24.11 -38.84
C LEU A 10 18.04 23.10 -37.89
N VAL A 11 17.31 23.58 -36.88
CA VAL A 11 16.51 22.75 -35.96
C VAL A 11 15.47 21.93 -36.71
N ARG A 12 14.65 22.56 -37.56
CA ARG A 12 13.65 21.82 -38.37
C ARG A 12 14.31 20.75 -39.23
N GLY A 13 15.47 21.03 -39.81
CA GLY A 13 16.25 20.02 -40.53
C GLY A 13 16.70 18.86 -39.65
N LEU A 14 17.12 19.13 -38.41
CA LEU A 14 17.54 18.11 -37.46
C LEU A 14 16.38 17.23 -36.98
N THR A 15 15.18 17.79 -36.79
CA THR A 15 14.02 17.02 -36.34
C THR A 15 13.35 16.22 -37.47
N ARG A 16 13.45 16.70 -38.71
CA ARG A 16 12.83 16.07 -39.91
C ARG A 16 13.74 15.09 -40.65
N GLN A 17 15.01 14.97 -40.25
CA GLN A 17 15.97 14.08 -40.92
C GLN A 17 16.36 12.90 -40.03
N VAL A 18 16.13 11.69 -40.55
CA VAL A 18 16.59 10.45 -39.92
C VAL A 18 18.13 10.42 -39.87
N GLY A 19 18.68 10.20 -38.68
CA GLY A 19 20.12 10.03 -38.47
C GLY A 19 20.67 8.77 -39.15
N ASN A 20 21.98 8.75 -39.42
CA ASN A 20 22.64 7.51 -39.85
C ASN A 20 22.55 6.46 -38.74
N GLU A 21 22.48 5.18 -39.12
CA GLU A 21 22.55 4.07 -38.18
C GLU A 21 23.83 4.15 -37.32
N ILE A 22 23.70 3.86 -36.01
CA ILE A 22 24.84 3.81 -35.10
C ILE A 22 25.54 2.46 -35.26
N ASP A 23 26.47 2.34 -36.20
CA ASP A 23 27.15 1.09 -36.50
C ASP A 23 28.66 1.27 -36.79
N GLU A 24 29.32 0.21 -37.26
CA GLU A 24 30.74 0.24 -37.63
C GLU A 24 31.05 1.00 -38.94
N PHE A 25 30.03 1.45 -39.68
CA PHE A 25 30.17 2.12 -40.97
C PHE A 25 30.16 3.64 -40.81
N VAL A 26 31.35 4.21 -40.68
CA VAL A 26 31.51 5.67 -40.57
C VAL A 26 31.54 6.36 -41.93
N THR A 27 30.75 7.43 -42.07
CA THR A 27 30.60 8.22 -43.29
C THR A 27 31.92 8.80 -43.79
N GLU A 28 32.04 9.04 -45.11
CA GLU A 28 33.27 9.59 -45.69
C GLU A 28 33.63 10.97 -45.14
N ALA A 29 32.63 11.76 -44.73
CA ALA A 29 32.83 13.05 -44.10
C ALA A 29 33.69 12.94 -42.83
N LEU A 30 33.50 11.90 -42.01
CA LEU A 30 34.25 11.70 -40.77
C LEU A 30 35.48 10.79 -40.96
N ARG A 31 35.43 9.88 -41.93
CA ARG A 31 36.49 8.90 -42.18
C ARG A 31 37.64 9.44 -43.06
N ASN A 32 37.33 10.31 -44.01
CA ASN A 32 38.32 10.79 -44.99
C ASN A 32 38.44 12.32 -45.03
N ASN A 33 37.48 13.06 -44.48
CA ASN A 33 37.39 14.51 -44.62
C ASN A 33 37.05 15.23 -43.29
N LEU A 34 37.47 14.69 -42.15
CA LEU A 34 37.13 15.26 -40.83
C LEU A 34 37.60 16.72 -40.74
N LEU A 35 36.66 17.65 -40.48
CA LEU A 35 36.88 19.11 -40.48
C LEU A 35 37.40 19.66 -41.82
N GLY A 36 37.14 18.98 -42.94
CA GLY A 36 37.69 19.31 -44.26
C GLY A 36 39.16 18.95 -44.42
N LEU A 37 39.74 18.20 -43.48
CA LEU A 37 41.11 17.71 -43.52
C LEU A 37 41.11 16.20 -43.83
N PRO A 38 42.19 15.67 -44.45
CA PRO A 38 42.33 14.23 -44.73
C PRO A 38 42.65 13.43 -43.45
N LEU A 39 41.78 13.52 -42.45
CA LEU A 39 41.85 12.86 -41.15
C LEU A 39 40.75 11.80 -41.03
N ASP A 40 41.08 10.72 -40.33
CA ASP A 40 40.23 9.53 -40.16
C ASP A 40 39.82 9.40 -38.69
N LEU A 41 38.58 9.80 -38.37
CA LEU A 41 38.04 9.75 -37.02
C LEU A 41 38.01 8.33 -36.43
N PRO A 42 37.53 7.29 -37.14
CA PRO A 42 37.63 5.90 -36.69
C PRO A 42 39.06 5.47 -36.30
N ALA A 43 40.05 5.77 -37.13
CA ALA A 43 41.44 5.42 -36.85
C ALA A 43 41.96 6.15 -35.61
N ILE A 44 41.59 7.43 -35.44
CA ILE A 44 41.91 8.23 -34.24
C ILE A 44 41.26 7.62 -32.99
N ASN A 45 40.00 7.21 -33.05
CA ASN A 45 39.28 6.62 -31.90
C ASN A 45 39.89 5.29 -31.47
N ILE A 46 40.22 4.41 -32.42
CA ILE A 46 40.91 3.14 -32.14
C ILE A 46 42.29 3.41 -31.51
N ALA A 47 43.07 4.32 -32.12
CA ALA A 47 44.38 4.68 -31.58
C ALA A 47 44.27 5.29 -30.17
N ARG A 48 43.25 6.12 -29.93
CA ARG A 48 43.00 6.73 -28.62
C ARG A 48 42.62 5.69 -27.57
N GLY A 49 41.74 4.75 -27.89
CA GLY A 49 41.35 3.69 -26.96
C GLY A 49 42.58 2.89 -26.48
N ARG A 50 43.48 2.54 -27.40
CA ARG A 50 44.75 1.89 -27.10
C ARG A 50 45.69 2.77 -26.25
N ASP A 51 45.80 4.06 -26.59
CA ASP A 51 46.61 5.04 -25.86
C ASP A 51 46.16 5.20 -24.40
N THR A 52 44.84 5.21 -24.17
CA THR A 52 44.25 5.29 -22.82
C THR A 52 44.22 3.96 -22.07
N GLY A 53 44.62 2.86 -22.72
CA GLY A 53 44.64 1.53 -22.11
C GLY A 53 43.26 0.90 -21.94
N ILE A 54 42.29 1.24 -22.80
CA ILE A 54 40.98 0.58 -22.81
C ILE A 54 41.20 -0.89 -23.18
N PRO A 55 40.69 -1.85 -22.39
CA PRO A 55 40.82 -3.27 -22.71
C PRO A 55 40.09 -3.61 -24.02
N PRO A 56 40.52 -4.64 -24.77
CA PRO A 56 39.76 -5.14 -25.91
C PRO A 56 38.33 -5.55 -25.53
N LEU A 57 37.43 -5.62 -26.52
CA LEU A 57 36.00 -5.90 -26.32
C LEU A 57 35.76 -7.11 -25.41
N GLN A 58 36.38 -8.25 -25.74
CA GLN A 58 36.23 -9.51 -25.02
C GLN A 58 36.75 -9.45 -23.58
N ALA A 59 37.84 -8.70 -23.36
CA ALA A 59 38.39 -8.49 -22.03
C ALA A 59 37.47 -7.61 -21.18
N ALA A 60 36.87 -6.56 -21.75
CA ALA A 60 35.86 -5.74 -21.08
C ALA A 60 34.61 -6.57 -20.74
N ARG A 61 34.07 -7.33 -21.70
CA ARG A 61 32.93 -8.23 -21.51
C ARG A 61 33.17 -9.24 -20.38
N ARG A 62 34.36 -9.86 -20.32
CA ARG A 62 34.74 -10.72 -19.19
C ARG A 62 34.67 -10.01 -17.84
N GLN A 63 35.15 -8.77 -17.76
CA GLN A 63 35.09 -7.99 -16.52
C GLN A 63 33.65 -7.67 -16.13
N PHE A 64 32.83 -7.20 -17.06
CA PHE A 64 31.44 -6.85 -16.81
C PHE A 64 30.60 -8.07 -16.43
N TYR A 65 30.80 -9.21 -17.11
CA TYR A 65 30.17 -10.47 -16.75
C TYR A 65 30.57 -10.95 -15.36
N ALA A 66 31.84 -10.83 -14.99
CA ALA A 66 32.31 -11.21 -13.65
C ALA A 66 31.70 -10.32 -12.55
N MET A 67 31.37 -9.07 -12.86
CA MET A 67 30.73 -8.13 -11.93
C MET A 67 29.23 -8.40 -11.75
N THR A 68 28.53 -8.75 -12.83
CA THR A 68 27.06 -8.76 -12.87
C THR A 68 26.44 -10.16 -12.92
N GLY A 69 27.15 -11.14 -13.48
CA GLY A 69 26.59 -12.44 -13.85
C GLY A 69 25.61 -12.38 -15.03
N ASP A 70 25.48 -11.25 -15.72
CA ASP A 70 24.54 -11.10 -16.84
C ASP A 70 25.04 -11.82 -18.10
N SER A 71 24.31 -12.86 -18.50
CA SER A 71 24.58 -13.62 -19.72
C SER A 71 24.70 -12.78 -21.00
N GLN A 72 24.06 -11.60 -21.07
CA GLN A 72 24.16 -10.70 -22.23
C GLN A 72 25.55 -10.04 -22.37
N LEU A 73 26.34 -10.03 -21.30
CA LEU A 73 27.69 -9.49 -21.23
C LEU A 73 28.76 -10.59 -21.26
N ALA A 74 28.37 -11.87 -21.38
CA ALA A 74 29.30 -12.98 -21.48
C ALA A 74 30.24 -12.79 -22.70
N PRO A 75 31.54 -13.08 -22.57
CA PRO A 75 32.47 -12.98 -23.70
C PRO A 75 32.09 -13.99 -24.79
N TYR A 76 32.22 -13.58 -26.05
CA TYR A 76 31.96 -14.47 -27.18
C TYR A 76 32.96 -15.62 -27.24
N THR A 77 32.48 -16.83 -27.48
CA THR A 77 33.31 -18.04 -27.42
C THR A 77 34.12 -18.28 -28.69
N SER A 78 33.67 -17.76 -29.84
CA SER A 78 34.28 -17.98 -31.14
C SER A 78 33.86 -16.91 -32.17
N TRP A 79 34.51 -16.88 -33.34
CA TRP A 79 34.07 -16.02 -34.45
C TRP A 79 32.65 -16.38 -34.92
N ALA A 80 32.27 -17.66 -34.85
CA ALA A 80 30.93 -18.15 -35.17
C ALA A 80 29.86 -17.70 -34.14
N ASP A 81 30.25 -17.53 -32.88
CA ASP A 81 29.38 -16.96 -31.85
C ASP A 81 29.26 -15.44 -32.02
N PHE A 82 30.38 -14.76 -32.31
CA PHE A 82 30.38 -13.31 -32.51
C PHE A 82 29.52 -12.87 -33.69
N VAL A 83 29.54 -13.58 -34.83
CA VAL A 83 28.71 -13.20 -36.00
C VAL A 83 27.21 -13.26 -35.72
N GLY A 84 26.74 -14.15 -34.84
CA GLY A 84 25.34 -14.19 -34.41
C GLY A 84 24.92 -12.98 -33.57
N ASN A 85 25.91 -12.20 -33.12
CA ASN A 85 25.76 -11.02 -32.27
C ASN A 85 26.32 -9.75 -32.93
N LEU A 86 26.59 -9.76 -34.24
CA LEU A 86 26.89 -8.56 -35.02
C LEU A 86 25.62 -7.92 -35.56
N LYS A 87 25.61 -6.59 -35.72
CA LYS A 87 24.58 -5.86 -36.49
C LYS A 87 24.60 -6.30 -37.95
N HIS A 88 25.78 -6.23 -38.55
CA HIS A 88 26.02 -6.58 -39.95
C HIS A 88 26.94 -7.81 -40.03
N ALA A 89 26.36 -8.98 -40.32
CA ALA A 89 27.11 -10.23 -40.38
C ALA A 89 28.23 -10.22 -41.44
N GLU A 90 28.08 -9.40 -42.48
CA GLU A 90 29.04 -9.17 -43.56
C GLU A 90 30.36 -8.57 -43.06
N SER A 91 30.32 -7.83 -41.94
CA SER A 91 31.50 -7.22 -41.33
C SER A 91 32.45 -8.24 -40.72
N LEU A 92 32.02 -9.48 -40.47
CA LEU A 92 32.86 -10.55 -39.94
C LEU A 92 34.15 -10.74 -40.76
N VAL A 93 34.05 -10.68 -42.09
CA VAL A 93 35.22 -10.81 -42.99
C VAL A 93 36.23 -9.68 -42.74
N ASN A 94 35.76 -8.46 -42.50
CA ASN A 94 36.62 -7.32 -42.22
C ASN A 94 37.27 -7.41 -40.84
N PHE A 95 36.53 -7.87 -39.82
CA PHE A 95 37.09 -8.14 -38.49
C PHE A 95 38.18 -9.22 -38.54
N ILE A 96 37.92 -10.36 -39.18
CA ILE A 96 38.93 -11.43 -39.32
C ILE A 96 40.13 -10.96 -40.16
N ALA A 97 39.91 -10.15 -41.19
CA ALA A 97 41.02 -9.59 -41.97
C ALA A 97 41.90 -8.61 -41.17
N ALA A 98 41.32 -7.91 -40.18
CA ALA A 98 42.01 -6.94 -39.34
C ALA A 98 42.71 -7.59 -38.13
N TYR A 99 42.03 -8.49 -37.43
CA TYR A 99 42.45 -9.05 -36.14
C TYR A 99 42.80 -10.55 -36.18
N GLY A 100 42.37 -11.28 -37.22
CA GLY A 100 42.54 -12.72 -37.29
C GLY A 100 44.01 -13.18 -37.32
N THR A 101 44.33 -14.18 -36.50
CA THR A 101 45.70 -14.70 -36.32
C THR A 101 46.06 -15.84 -37.26
N HIS A 102 45.11 -16.29 -38.11
CA HIS A 102 45.32 -17.42 -39.02
C HIS A 102 46.50 -17.16 -40.00
N PRO A 103 47.37 -18.15 -40.29
CA PRO A 103 48.54 -17.95 -41.16
C PRO A 103 48.23 -17.40 -42.56
N SER A 104 47.05 -17.73 -43.13
CA SER A 104 46.62 -17.16 -44.42
C SER A 104 46.36 -15.65 -44.36
N ILE A 105 45.97 -15.12 -43.20
CA ILE A 105 45.79 -13.68 -42.95
C ILE A 105 47.15 -13.03 -42.65
N ALA A 106 47.91 -13.60 -41.71
CA ALA A 106 49.20 -13.07 -41.28
C ALA A 106 50.23 -13.04 -42.42
N GLY A 107 50.15 -14.00 -43.36
CA GLY A 107 51.03 -14.08 -44.54
C GLY A 107 50.66 -13.13 -45.68
N ALA A 108 49.49 -12.49 -45.66
CA ALA A 108 49.05 -11.58 -46.73
C ALA A 108 49.61 -10.15 -46.52
N ALA A 109 50.32 -9.64 -47.54
CA ALA A 109 51.01 -8.35 -47.49
C ALA A 109 50.13 -7.13 -47.84
N THR A 110 48.96 -7.33 -48.44
CA THR A 110 48.05 -6.25 -48.86
C THR A 110 46.71 -6.39 -48.14
N GLN A 111 46.02 -5.26 -47.91
CA GLN A 111 44.68 -5.28 -47.28
C GLN A 111 43.67 -6.10 -48.10
N ALA A 112 43.73 -5.99 -49.43
CA ALA A 112 42.92 -6.80 -50.33
C ALA A 112 43.24 -8.30 -50.19
N GLY A 113 44.52 -8.67 -50.04
CA GLY A 113 44.94 -10.04 -49.78
C GLY A 113 44.43 -10.58 -48.44
N LYS A 114 44.48 -9.78 -47.37
CA LYS A 114 43.93 -10.14 -46.07
C LYS A 114 42.42 -10.37 -46.11
N ARG A 115 41.66 -9.49 -46.77
CA ARG A 115 40.21 -9.66 -46.98
C ARG A 115 39.88 -10.90 -47.81
N ALA A 116 40.64 -11.17 -48.88
CA ALA A 116 40.44 -12.37 -49.69
C ALA A 116 40.68 -13.66 -48.88
N ALA A 117 41.74 -13.68 -48.05
CA ALA A 117 42.01 -14.80 -47.17
C ALA A 117 40.95 -14.96 -46.06
N ALA A 118 40.44 -13.86 -45.49
CA ALA A 118 39.35 -13.88 -44.52
C ALA A 118 38.03 -14.36 -45.15
N ALA A 119 37.72 -13.93 -46.36
CA ALA A 119 36.54 -14.38 -47.10
C ALA A 119 36.60 -15.89 -47.36
N LEU A 120 37.77 -16.44 -47.71
CA LEU A 120 37.95 -17.89 -47.86
C LEU A 120 37.79 -18.65 -46.53
N LEU A 121 38.17 -18.07 -45.39
CA LEU A 121 37.93 -18.67 -44.08
C LEU A 121 36.43 -18.71 -43.75
N VAL A 122 35.73 -17.60 -43.95
CA VAL A 122 34.31 -17.42 -43.61
C VAL A 122 33.38 -18.16 -44.57
N LEU A 123 33.45 -17.83 -45.86
CA LEU A 123 32.51 -18.29 -46.90
C LEU A 123 32.91 -19.65 -47.50
N GLY A 124 34.17 -20.04 -47.36
CA GLY A 124 34.73 -21.24 -47.99
C GLY A 124 34.92 -21.12 -49.50
N GLY A 125 35.27 -22.23 -50.15
CA GLY A 125 35.40 -22.32 -51.62
C GLY A 125 36.76 -22.81 -52.13
N PRO A 126 37.04 -22.68 -53.44
CA PRO A 126 38.28 -23.17 -54.03
C PRO A 126 39.52 -22.51 -53.41
N GLY A 127 40.36 -23.31 -52.73
CA GLY A 127 41.54 -22.82 -52.01
C GLY A 127 41.31 -22.49 -50.54
N GLU A 128 40.17 -22.91 -49.96
CA GLU A 128 39.91 -22.75 -48.52
C GLU A 128 40.91 -23.56 -47.67
N PRO A 129 41.36 -23.02 -46.51
CA PRO A 129 42.14 -23.78 -45.54
C PRO A 129 41.35 -24.95 -44.94
N ALA A 130 42.00 -26.09 -44.74
CA ALA A 130 41.36 -27.29 -44.22
C ALA A 130 40.87 -27.15 -42.76
N ASP A 131 41.52 -26.28 -41.97
CA ASP A 131 41.22 -26.00 -40.57
C ASP A 131 40.32 -24.76 -40.38
N ARG A 132 39.71 -24.23 -41.44
CA ARG A 132 38.88 -23.01 -41.36
C ARG A 132 37.74 -23.11 -40.34
N LEU A 133 37.08 -24.28 -40.26
CA LEU A 133 35.97 -24.49 -39.33
C LEU A 133 36.47 -24.60 -37.89
N ASP A 134 37.66 -25.15 -37.68
CA ASP A 134 38.31 -25.16 -36.37
C ASP A 134 38.68 -23.75 -35.92
N PHE A 135 39.18 -22.91 -36.84
CA PHE A 135 39.46 -21.50 -36.58
C PHE A 135 38.19 -20.70 -36.27
N LEU A 136 37.10 -20.90 -37.02
CA LEU A 136 35.86 -20.12 -36.82
C LEU A 136 35.13 -20.49 -35.52
N ASN A 137 35.17 -21.76 -35.11
CA ASN A 137 34.47 -22.26 -33.93
C ASN A 137 35.38 -22.33 -32.68
N SER A 138 36.63 -21.87 -32.78
CA SER A 138 37.62 -21.99 -31.71
C SER A 138 37.77 -23.43 -31.19
N THR A 139 37.96 -24.39 -32.10
CA THR A 139 38.13 -25.83 -31.78
C THR A 139 39.50 -26.36 -32.21
N GLY A 140 39.86 -27.56 -31.72
CA GLY A 140 41.11 -28.21 -32.10
C GLY A 140 42.34 -27.40 -31.72
N ALA A 141 43.19 -27.07 -32.70
CA ALA A 141 44.40 -26.26 -32.50
C ALA A 141 44.09 -24.79 -32.16
N TRP A 142 42.85 -24.35 -32.35
CA TRP A 142 42.36 -22.99 -32.13
C TRP A 142 41.48 -22.89 -30.87
N ALA A 143 41.52 -23.90 -29.99
CA ALA A 143 40.78 -23.90 -28.73
C ALA A 143 41.11 -22.67 -27.87
N ASN A 144 40.10 -22.13 -27.20
CA ASN A 144 40.26 -21.06 -26.23
C ASN A 144 41.13 -21.52 -25.05
N LEU A 145 41.81 -20.57 -24.42
CA LEU A 145 42.55 -20.81 -23.18
C LEU A 145 41.59 -21.11 -22.02
N PRO A 146 42.07 -21.74 -20.92
CA PRO A 146 41.21 -22.10 -19.78
C PRO A 146 40.51 -20.92 -19.09
N ASP A 147 41.02 -19.71 -19.27
CA ASP A 147 40.44 -18.45 -18.79
C ASP A 147 39.41 -17.83 -19.77
N GLY A 148 39.10 -18.54 -20.87
CA GLY A 148 38.16 -18.10 -21.89
C GLY A 148 38.73 -17.11 -22.90
N VAL A 149 40.05 -16.85 -22.90
CA VAL A 149 40.71 -16.01 -23.90
C VAL A 149 40.81 -16.75 -25.24
N THR A 150 40.37 -16.11 -26.32
CA THR A 150 40.41 -16.72 -27.66
C THR A 150 41.81 -16.61 -28.29
N THR A 151 42.23 -17.63 -29.04
CA THR A 151 43.55 -17.65 -29.71
C THR A 151 43.49 -17.26 -31.19
N THR A 152 42.27 -17.06 -31.70
CA THR A 152 41.95 -16.80 -33.11
C THR A 152 42.03 -15.32 -33.51
N GLY A 153 42.33 -14.43 -32.54
CA GLY A 153 42.39 -12.98 -32.72
C GLY A 153 41.10 -12.24 -32.35
N LEU A 154 40.03 -12.95 -31.96
CA LEU A 154 38.79 -12.30 -31.51
C LEU A 154 39.00 -11.51 -30.20
N ASP A 155 39.93 -11.96 -29.35
CA ASP A 155 40.28 -11.26 -28.10
C ASP A 155 41.00 -9.93 -28.34
N ASP A 156 41.53 -9.70 -29.54
CA ASP A 156 42.28 -8.50 -29.90
C ASP A 156 41.39 -7.39 -30.51
N VAL A 157 40.09 -7.65 -30.69
CA VAL A 157 39.15 -6.66 -31.25
C VAL A 157 39.04 -5.46 -30.31
N ASP A 158 39.34 -4.26 -30.83
CA ASP A 158 39.30 -3.03 -30.05
C ASP A 158 37.87 -2.76 -29.54
N PHE A 159 37.77 -2.30 -28.29
CA PHE A 159 36.49 -2.03 -27.63
C PHE A 159 35.56 -1.13 -28.44
N TRP A 160 36.11 -0.04 -29.00
CA TRP A 160 35.29 0.98 -29.68
C TRP A 160 34.59 0.42 -30.93
N ILE A 161 35.34 -0.18 -31.86
CA ILE A 161 34.77 -0.71 -33.10
C ILE A 161 34.01 -2.01 -32.87
N GLY A 162 34.46 -2.82 -31.90
CA GLY A 162 33.79 -4.06 -31.52
C GLY A 162 32.41 -3.81 -30.92
N GLY A 163 32.29 -2.86 -29.98
CA GLY A 163 31.01 -2.53 -29.34
C GLY A 163 30.03 -1.79 -30.25
N LEU A 164 30.51 -0.99 -31.22
CA LEU A 164 29.65 -0.41 -32.27
C LEU A 164 29.01 -1.48 -33.16
N ALA A 165 29.76 -2.54 -33.45
CA ALA A 165 29.32 -3.62 -34.31
C ALA A 165 28.39 -4.64 -33.62
N GLU A 166 28.27 -4.59 -32.29
CA GLU A 166 27.39 -5.49 -31.53
C GLU A 166 25.91 -5.23 -31.85
N ARG A 167 25.15 -6.31 -32.07
CA ARG A 167 23.72 -6.28 -32.36
C ARG A 167 22.95 -5.51 -31.29
N VAL A 168 22.03 -4.67 -31.72
CA VAL A 168 21.09 -3.96 -30.85
C VAL A 168 20.20 -4.95 -30.10
N MET A 169 19.95 -4.68 -28.83
CA MET A 169 19.04 -5.51 -28.01
C MET A 169 17.59 -5.21 -28.39
N PRO A 170 16.70 -6.22 -28.47
CA PRO A 170 15.29 -6.01 -28.85
C PRO A 170 14.51 -5.02 -27.94
N PHE A 171 15.02 -4.76 -26.73
CA PHE A 171 14.39 -3.89 -25.73
C PHE A 171 15.42 -3.00 -24.99
N GLY A 172 16.43 -2.46 -25.68
CA GLY A 172 17.60 -1.80 -25.04
C GLY A 172 18.18 -0.58 -25.78
N GLY A 173 17.34 0.23 -26.43
CA GLY A 173 17.79 1.43 -27.14
C GLY A 173 18.55 1.13 -28.43
N LEU A 174 19.50 2.01 -28.80
CA LEU A 174 20.23 1.95 -30.08
C LEU A 174 21.61 1.26 -30.01
N LEU A 175 22.01 0.81 -28.82
CA LEU A 175 23.36 0.30 -28.53
C LEU A 175 23.38 -1.24 -28.40
N GLY A 176 24.55 -1.83 -28.66
CA GLY A 176 24.81 -3.24 -28.32
C GLY A 176 24.98 -3.44 -26.81
N SER A 177 24.92 -4.69 -26.34
CA SER A 177 24.86 -4.98 -24.90
C SER A 177 26.05 -4.45 -24.10
N THR A 178 27.28 -4.50 -24.64
CA THR A 178 28.46 -3.99 -23.92
C THR A 178 28.41 -2.48 -23.74
N PHE A 179 28.05 -1.75 -24.80
CA PHE A 179 27.99 -0.29 -24.74
C PHE A 179 26.82 0.17 -23.88
N ASN A 180 25.65 -0.46 -24.01
CA ASN A 180 24.51 -0.15 -23.16
C ASN A 180 24.88 -0.24 -21.67
N PHE A 181 25.51 -1.35 -21.26
CA PHE A 181 25.96 -1.52 -19.87
C PHE A 181 26.88 -0.40 -19.39
N VAL A 182 27.86 0.01 -20.21
CA VAL A 182 28.79 1.09 -19.84
C VAL A 182 28.07 2.43 -19.71
N PHE A 183 27.19 2.77 -20.65
CA PHE A 183 26.45 4.04 -20.62
C PHE A 183 25.45 4.10 -19.47
N GLU A 184 24.63 3.07 -19.30
CA GLU A 184 23.62 2.97 -18.24
C GLU A 184 24.27 3.04 -16.85
N THR A 185 25.26 2.17 -16.59
CA THR A 185 25.97 2.16 -15.30
C THR A 185 26.62 3.53 -15.01
N GLN A 186 27.17 4.20 -16.02
CA GLN A 186 27.82 5.49 -15.83
C GLN A 186 26.81 6.62 -15.60
N LEU A 187 25.69 6.65 -16.32
CA LEU A 187 24.65 7.67 -16.16
C LEU A 187 23.95 7.53 -14.81
N GLU A 188 23.63 6.30 -14.39
CA GLU A 188 23.09 6.03 -13.06
C GLU A 188 24.07 6.43 -11.95
N ALA A 189 25.35 6.11 -12.11
CA ALA A 189 26.37 6.51 -11.13
C ALA A 189 26.54 8.03 -11.05
N LEU A 190 26.35 8.76 -12.17
CA LEU A 190 26.38 10.23 -12.17
C LEU A 190 25.14 10.80 -11.47
N GLN A 191 23.95 10.30 -11.78
CA GLN A 191 22.70 10.71 -11.13
C GLN A 191 22.75 10.45 -9.62
N ASN A 192 23.00 9.19 -9.22
CA ASN A 192 23.03 8.78 -7.81
C ASN A 192 24.21 9.40 -7.02
N GLY A 193 25.30 9.71 -7.72
CA GLY A 193 26.48 10.35 -7.12
C GLY A 193 26.38 11.87 -7.03
N ASP A 194 25.39 12.49 -7.68
CA ASP A 194 25.24 13.94 -7.69
C ASP A 194 24.35 14.42 -6.54
N ARG A 195 25.00 14.98 -5.51
CA ARG A 195 24.32 15.63 -4.36
C ARG A 195 23.43 16.81 -4.78
N PHE A 196 23.57 17.31 -6.00
CA PHE A 196 22.79 18.42 -6.52
C PHE A 196 21.78 18.00 -7.60
N TYR A 197 21.54 16.69 -7.74
CA TYR A 197 20.42 16.21 -8.55
C TYR A 197 19.09 16.81 -8.07
N TYR A 198 18.19 17.12 -8.99
CA TYR A 198 17.10 18.07 -8.72
C TYR A 198 15.95 17.47 -7.90
N LEU A 199 15.60 16.19 -8.09
CA LEU A 199 14.44 15.53 -7.47
C LEU A 199 14.38 15.76 -5.94
N GLU A 200 15.40 15.32 -5.19
CA GLU A 200 15.41 15.47 -3.72
C GLU A 200 15.46 16.93 -3.24
N ARG A 201 15.84 17.86 -4.12
CA ARG A 201 16.03 19.28 -3.76
C ARG A 201 14.81 20.13 -4.02
N THR A 202 13.90 19.62 -4.83
CA THR A 202 12.70 20.33 -5.28
C THR A 202 11.44 19.73 -4.67
N ALA A 203 11.50 18.52 -4.12
CA ALA A 203 10.40 17.90 -3.40
C ALA A 203 9.71 18.84 -2.39
N GLY A 204 8.37 18.80 -2.35
CA GLY A 204 7.53 19.70 -1.57
C GLY A 204 7.47 21.14 -2.09
N LEU A 205 7.97 21.40 -3.31
CA LEU A 205 7.81 22.67 -4.01
C LEU A 205 7.14 22.38 -5.36
N ASN A 206 6.25 23.26 -5.79
CA ASN A 206 5.70 23.27 -7.16
C ASN A 206 6.80 23.36 -8.25
N PHE A 207 8.03 23.72 -7.85
CA PHE A 207 9.16 23.64 -8.78
C PHE A 207 9.46 22.23 -9.30
N VAL A 208 8.95 21.14 -8.69
CA VAL A 208 9.00 19.80 -9.29
C VAL A 208 8.09 19.72 -10.50
N THR A 209 6.79 20.01 -10.32
CA THR A 209 5.78 20.02 -11.38
C THR A 209 6.22 20.89 -12.55
N GLU A 210 6.72 22.10 -12.27
CA GLU A 210 7.28 23.00 -13.28
C GLU A 210 8.50 22.43 -14.02
N LEU A 211 9.37 21.69 -13.33
CA LEU A 211 10.53 21.06 -13.97
C LEU A 211 10.11 19.86 -14.84
N GLU A 212 9.06 19.14 -14.46
CA GLU A 212 8.53 18.00 -15.23
C GLU A 212 7.72 18.45 -16.45
N ASN A 213 7.06 19.61 -16.38
CA ASN A 213 6.42 20.25 -17.53
C ASN A 213 7.42 20.68 -18.64
N ASN A 214 8.72 20.77 -18.32
CA ASN A 214 9.74 21.18 -19.28
C ASN A 214 10.13 20.07 -20.27
N SER A 215 10.21 20.43 -21.55
CA SER A 215 10.72 19.55 -22.60
C SER A 215 11.87 20.19 -23.39
N PHE A 216 12.71 19.36 -24.02
CA PHE A 216 13.75 19.88 -24.91
C PHE A 216 13.14 20.57 -26.14
N ALA A 217 11.96 20.13 -26.60
CA ALA A 217 11.17 20.80 -27.62
C ALA A 217 10.85 22.25 -27.22
N LYS A 218 10.24 22.45 -26.04
CA LYS A 218 9.89 23.76 -25.48
C LYS A 218 11.11 24.67 -25.37
N LEU A 219 12.24 24.14 -24.89
CA LEU A 219 13.50 24.89 -24.82
C LEU A 219 13.97 25.37 -26.21
N ILE A 220 13.91 24.50 -27.23
CA ILE A 220 14.33 24.86 -28.59
C ILE A 220 13.41 25.93 -29.17
N MET A 221 12.09 25.75 -29.05
CA MET A 221 11.10 26.69 -29.59
C MET A 221 11.22 28.06 -28.91
N ALA A 222 11.41 28.11 -27.59
CA ALA A 222 11.60 29.36 -26.84
C ALA A 222 12.88 30.13 -27.22
N ASN A 223 13.88 29.48 -27.83
CA ASN A 223 15.19 30.07 -28.14
C ASN A 223 15.49 30.15 -29.65
N THR A 224 14.55 29.76 -30.51
CA THR A 224 14.71 29.77 -31.97
C THR A 224 13.43 30.25 -32.65
N GLY A 225 13.43 30.36 -33.99
CA GLY A 225 12.19 30.59 -34.77
C GLY A 225 11.52 29.29 -35.22
N ALA A 226 11.68 28.19 -34.48
CA ALA A 226 10.97 26.93 -34.73
C ALA A 226 9.75 26.82 -33.82
N THR A 227 8.64 26.35 -34.37
CA THR A 227 7.38 26.05 -33.69
C THR A 227 6.99 24.62 -34.02
N HIS A 228 6.01 24.06 -33.29
CA HIS A 228 5.38 22.76 -33.60
C HIS A 228 6.39 21.64 -33.84
N LEU A 229 7.35 21.52 -32.92
CA LEU A 229 8.32 20.43 -32.95
C LEU A 229 7.70 19.16 -32.34
N PRO A 230 8.08 17.95 -32.77
CA PRO A 230 7.64 16.72 -32.10
C PRO A 230 7.95 16.77 -30.61
N GLY A 231 7.04 16.29 -29.74
CA GLY A 231 7.24 16.29 -28.28
C GLY A 231 8.55 15.58 -27.91
N LEU A 232 8.79 14.44 -28.55
CA LEU A 232 10.07 13.74 -28.56
C LEU A 232 10.94 14.17 -29.77
N VAL A 233 11.59 15.32 -29.70
CA VAL A 233 12.46 15.87 -30.78
C VAL A 233 13.61 14.96 -31.25
N PHE A 234 13.90 13.87 -30.52
CA PHE A 234 14.90 12.87 -30.92
C PHE A 234 14.33 11.78 -31.84
N ARG A 235 13.00 11.72 -32.01
CA ARG A 235 12.30 10.92 -33.01
C ARG A 235 11.86 11.83 -34.16
N THR A 236 11.90 11.29 -35.37
CA THR A 236 11.47 11.99 -36.57
C THR A 236 9.99 11.68 -36.78
N SER A 237 9.13 12.71 -36.81
CA SER A 237 7.73 12.54 -37.21
C SER A 237 7.62 12.36 -38.72
N THR A 238 6.56 11.69 -39.16
CA THR A 238 6.31 11.48 -40.59
C THR A 238 5.81 12.77 -41.24
N PHE A 239 4.83 13.42 -40.61
CA PHE A 239 4.26 14.68 -41.08
C PHE A 239 4.18 15.71 -39.95
N SER A 240 4.29 16.98 -40.30
CA SER A 240 3.86 18.12 -39.48
C SER A 240 2.69 18.75 -40.21
N LEU A 241 1.48 18.62 -39.67
CA LEU A 241 0.24 19.13 -40.23
C LEU A 241 -0.21 20.31 -39.37
N GLU A 242 -0.63 21.39 -40.00
CA GLU A 242 -0.94 22.65 -39.34
C GLU A 242 -2.31 23.10 -39.81
N VAL A 243 -3.08 23.77 -38.95
CA VAL A 243 -4.34 24.43 -39.36
C VAL A 243 -4.08 25.42 -40.49
N ASP A 244 -3.00 26.22 -40.42
CA ASP A 244 -2.48 27.00 -41.55
C ASP A 244 -1.58 26.13 -42.46
N PRO A 245 -2.05 25.71 -43.65
CA PRO A 245 -1.28 24.83 -44.53
C PRO A 245 0.02 25.46 -45.06
N ALA A 246 0.22 26.78 -44.90
CA ALA A 246 1.46 27.42 -45.27
C ALA A 246 2.65 27.10 -44.33
N LEU A 247 2.40 26.58 -43.12
CA LEU A 247 3.40 26.30 -42.09
C LEU A 247 3.80 24.82 -41.98
N GLN A 248 2.96 23.95 -42.52
CA GLN A 248 3.04 22.49 -42.51
C GLN A 248 4.31 21.94 -43.20
N PHE A 249 4.63 20.67 -42.97
CA PHE A 249 5.68 19.95 -43.66
C PHE A 249 5.34 18.48 -43.80
N THR A 250 5.15 18.01 -45.03
CA THR A 250 4.80 16.61 -45.30
C THR A 250 5.88 15.83 -46.03
N GLY A 251 6.87 16.51 -46.62
CA GLY A 251 7.89 15.87 -47.47
C GLY A 251 7.33 15.22 -48.74
N LEU A 252 6.04 15.42 -49.04
CA LEU A 252 5.34 14.89 -50.21
C LEU A 252 5.49 15.77 -51.46
N ASP A 253 6.18 16.91 -51.34
CA ASP A 253 6.32 17.87 -52.42
C ASP A 253 7.09 17.30 -53.62
N GLU A 254 6.61 17.53 -54.84
CA GLU A 254 7.46 17.36 -56.02
C GLU A 254 8.25 18.66 -56.25
N ALA A 255 9.58 18.55 -56.13
CA ALA A 255 10.49 19.67 -56.33
C ALA A 255 10.19 20.40 -57.64
N GLY A 256 10.15 21.72 -57.56
CA GLY A 256 10.04 22.61 -58.71
C GLY A 256 11.21 22.45 -59.69
N PRO A 257 11.22 23.23 -60.79
CA PRO A 257 12.31 23.25 -61.77
C PRO A 257 13.72 23.48 -61.20
N ASP A 258 13.85 24.05 -59.99
CA ASP A 258 15.13 24.22 -59.31
C ASP A 258 15.64 22.95 -58.59
N GLY A 259 14.79 21.93 -58.44
CA GLY A 259 15.12 20.64 -57.82
C GLY A 259 15.25 20.69 -56.30
N ILE A 260 14.76 21.75 -55.66
CA ILE A 260 14.75 21.93 -54.20
C ILE A 260 13.28 21.83 -53.75
N GLN A 261 12.96 20.96 -52.79
CA GLN A 261 11.64 20.93 -52.16
C GLN A 261 11.54 22.06 -51.11
N GLY A 262 10.36 22.65 -50.97
CA GLY A 262 10.05 23.77 -50.08
C GLY A 262 10.29 25.16 -50.69
N THR A 263 10.28 25.29 -52.02
CA THR A 263 10.46 26.57 -52.74
C THR A 263 9.18 26.98 -53.47
N ALA A 264 9.05 28.27 -53.77
CA ALA A 264 7.84 28.84 -54.38
C ALA A 264 7.51 28.30 -55.79
N ASP A 265 8.36 27.45 -56.37
CA ASP A 265 8.18 26.81 -57.67
C ASP A 265 7.80 25.32 -57.61
N ASP A 266 7.55 24.79 -56.41
CA ASP A 266 7.10 23.41 -56.21
C ASP A 266 5.74 23.10 -56.84
N VAL A 267 5.60 21.87 -57.32
CA VAL A 267 4.42 21.41 -58.05
C VAL A 267 3.29 21.10 -57.06
N SER A 268 2.07 21.55 -57.36
CA SER A 268 0.89 21.24 -56.54
C SER A 268 0.55 19.76 -56.54
N GLY A 269 0.32 19.20 -55.35
CA GLY A 269 -0.09 17.83 -55.14
C GLY A 269 -1.52 17.51 -55.61
N PRO A 270 -1.97 16.25 -55.42
CA PRO A 270 -3.31 15.79 -55.82
C PRO A 270 -4.48 16.51 -55.12
N ASP A 271 -4.21 17.09 -53.97
CA ASP A 271 -5.08 17.90 -53.11
C ASP A 271 -5.18 19.38 -53.56
N GLY A 272 -4.29 19.82 -54.45
CA GLY A 272 -4.28 21.17 -55.03
C GLY A 272 -3.49 22.20 -54.22
N ILE A 273 -2.77 21.80 -53.17
CA ILE A 273 -1.89 22.67 -52.39
C ILE A 273 -0.49 22.66 -53.04
N SER A 274 0.07 23.84 -53.31
CA SER A 274 1.37 24.00 -53.98
C SER A 274 2.50 24.02 -52.96
N GLY A 275 3.46 23.09 -53.06
CA GLY A 275 4.65 23.06 -52.21
C GLY A 275 4.43 22.66 -50.75
N ASN A 276 3.24 22.12 -50.44
CA ASN A 276 2.97 21.47 -49.16
C ASN A 276 1.73 20.57 -49.26
N SER A 277 1.87 19.40 -49.88
CA SER A 277 0.69 18.56 -50.15
C SER A 277 0.28 17.73 -48.93
N ASP A 278 -1.01 17.65 -48.62
CA ASP A 278 -1.56 16.75 -47.61
C ASP A 278 -1.36 15.26 -48.05
N PRO A 279 -1.16 14.34 -47.10
CA PRO A 279 -1.24 12.91 -47.38
C PRO A 279 -2.63 12.56 -47.95
N ALA A 280 -2.63 11.79 -49.03
CA ALA A 280 -3.77 11.69 -49.94
C ALA A 280 -4.99 10.99 -49.33
N GLY A 281 -5.91 11.79 -48.76
CA GLY A 281 -7.22 11.35 -48.27
C GLY A 281 -7.30 11.18 -46.75
N ASP A 282 -6.22 11.46 -46.02
CA ASP A 282 -6.12 11.22 -44.58
C ASP A 282 -6.20 12.52 -43.74
N VAL A 283 -6.23 13.69 -44.39
CA VAL A 283 -6.40 14.99 -43.72
C VAL A 283 -7.77 15.56 -44.03
N LEU A 284 -8.49 15.93 -42.98
CA LEU A 284 -9.79 16.61 -43.03
C LEU A 284 -9.62 17.99 -42.41
N ARG A 285 -10.02 19.04 -43.14
CA ARG A 285 -9.82 20.45 -42.76
C ARG A 285 -11.11 21.25 -42.65
N ASP A 286 -12.24 20.56 -42.61
CA ASP A 286 -13.56 21.17 -42.56
C ASP A 286 -14.43 20.26 -41.71
N ASP A 287 -14.98 20.77 -40.61
CA ASP A 287 -15.80 19.97 -39.71
C ASP A 287 -17.10 19.56 -40.43
N PRO A 288 -17.35 18.26 -40.65
CA PRO A 288 -18.59 17.80 -41.28
C PRO A 288 -19.85 18.12 -40.45
N ALA A 289 -19.71 18.49 -39.17
CA ALA A 289 -20.81 18.86 -38.29
C ALA A 289 -21.24 20.34 -38.44
N THR A 290 -20.41 21.21 -39.02
CA THR A 290 -20.75 22.63 -39.20
C THR A 290 -21.44 22.89 -40.54
N PRO A 291 -22.41 23.85 -40.63
CA PRO A 291 -23.14 24.13 -41.88
C PRO A 291 -22.32 24.83 -42.98
N GLY A 292 -21.09 25.26 -42.71
CA GLY A 292 -20.22 26.01 -43.61
C GLY A 292 -18.75 25.74 -43.29
N PRO A 293 -17.82 26.27 -44.09
CA PRO A 293 -16.40 25.97 -43.94
C PRO A 293 -15.90 26.33 -42.54
N ASP A 294 -15.27 25.38 -41.88
CA ASP A 294 -14.52 25.56 -40.64
C ASP A 294 -13.05 25.76 -40.97
N ALA A 295 -12.49 26.90 -40.58
CA ALA A 295 -11.08 27.23 -40.86
C ALA A 295 -10.12 26.75 -39.76
N ASN A 296 -10.68 26.32 -38.62
CA ASN A 296 -9.97 26.01 -37.38
C ASN A 296 -10.04 24.50 -37.06
N TYR A 297 -10.37 23.69 -38.06
CA TYR A 297 -10.52 22.24 -37.91
C TYR A 297 -9.39 21.51 -38.62
N LEU A 298 -8.73 20.60 -37.90
CA LEU A 298 -7.75 19.68 -38.46
C LEU A 298 -7.93 18.29 -37.86
N ARG A 299 -8.21 17.32 -38.72
CA ARG A 299 -8.24 15.92 -38.33
C ARG A 299 -7.36 15.07 -39.22
N TYR A 300 -6.55 14.24 -38.60
CA TYR A 300 -5.78 13.19 -39.25
C TYR A 300 -6.48 11.83 -39.09
N THR A 301 -6.47 11.01 -40.13
CA THR A 301 -7.03 9.63 -40.09
C THR A 301 -6.02 8.57 -40.52
N GLY A 302 -4.76 8.95 -40.71
CA GLY A 302 -3.69 8.01 -41.03
C GLY A 302 -3.22 7.22 -39.81
N VAL A 303 -2.14 6.47 -40.00
CA VAL A 303 -1.57 5.57 -38.97
C VAL A 303 -0.14 5.93 -38.59
N GLU A 304 0.37 7.02 -39.14
CA GLU A 304 1.75 7.48 -38.99
C GLU A 304 1.85 8.51 -37.87
N THR A 305 2.96 8.51 -37.14
CA THR A 305 3.32 9.60 -36.21
C THR A 305 3.29 10.97 -36.90
N VAL A 306 2.44 11.87 -36.41
CA VAL A 306 2.30 13.26 -36.86
C VAL A 306 2.54 14.27 -35.75
N VAL A 307 2.82 15.50 -36.16
CA VAL A 307 2.67 16.68 -35.31
C VAL A 307 1.50 17.48 -35.85
N LEU A 308 0.53 17.78 -35.00
CA LEU A 308 -0.57 18.70 -35.28
C LEU A 308 -0.31 20.03 -34.59
N GLY A 309 -0.47 21.14 -35.31
CA GLY A 309 -0.39 22.49 -34.74
C GLY A 309 -1.60 23.35 -35.09
N GLY A 310 -2.08 24.05 -34.08
CA GLY A 310 -3.16 25.02 -34.13
C GLY A 310 -2.69 26.43 -34.49
N THR A 311 -3.43 27.41 -33.99
CA THR A 311 -3.32 28.84 -34.25
C THR A 311 -3.58 29.64 -32.97
N ASP A 312 -3.61 30.97 -33.04
CA ASP A 312 -3.95 31.81 -31.89
C ASP A 312 -5.48 31.94 -31.65
N GLY A 313 -6.31 31.01 -32.14
CA GLY A 313 -7.74 31.03 -31.83
C GLY A 313 -8.37 29.65 -31.85
N ASP A 314 -9.57 29.55 -31.28
CA ASP A 314 -10.26 28.29 -30.96
C ASP A 314 -10.23 27.24 -32.08
N ASP A 315 -9.37 26.24 -31.92
CA ASP A 315 -9.09 25.17 -32.87
C ASP A 315 -9.67 23.82 -32.43
N THR A 316 -9.91 22.94 -33.39
CA THR A 316 -10.29 21.54 -33.14
C THR A 316 -9.28 20.64 -33.84
N LEU A 317 -8.42 19.99 -33.06
CA LEU A 317 -7.33 19.15 -33.54
C LEU A 317 -7.58 17.70 -33.11
N ILE A 318 -7.62 16.78 -34.07
CA ILE A 318 -7.88 15.35 -33.83
C ILE A 318 -6.80 14.52 -34.52
N ALA A 319 -6.01 13.80 -33.73
CA ALA A 319 -4.93 12.94 -34.19
C ALA A 319 -5.40 11.55 -34.65
N GLY A 320 -4.44 10.73 -35.10
CA GLY A 320 -4.71 9.40 -35.65
C GLY A 320 -4.93 8.33 -34.58
N ASP A 321 -5.43 7.15 -34.97
CA ASP A 321 -5.80 6.08 -34.03
C ASP A 321 -4.69 5.03 -33.80
N SER A 322 -3.39 5.29 -34.06
CA SER A 322 -2.43 4.18 -34.15
C SER A 322 -0.95 4.42 -33.81
N ASP A 323 -0.46 5.66 -33.69
CA ASP A 323 0.97 5.96 -33.51
C ASP A 323 1.16 7.11 -32.51
N ASP A 324 2.37 7.25 -31.96
CA ASP A 324 2.74 8.28 -30.97
C ASP A 324 2.74 9.69 -31.62
N ASP A 325 1.68 10.48 -31.43
CA ASP A 325 1.47 11.80 -32.04
C ASP A 325 1.87 12.96 -31.10
N THR A 326 1.95 14.18 -31.65
CA THR A 326 2.14 15.41 -30.86
C THR A 326 1.14 16.45 -31.30
N ILE A 327 0.44 17.07 -30.35
CA ILE A 327 -0.58 18.09 -30.62
C ILE A 327 -0.24 19.37 -29.85
N TYR A 328 -0.38 20.52 -30.52
CA TYR A 328 -0.30 21.85 -29.93
C TYR A 328 -1.57 22.63 -30.28
N GLY A 329 -2.36 23.01 -29.28
CA GLY A 329 -3.48 23.95 -29.44
C GLY A 329 -3.00 25.37 -29.74
N ASP A 330 -1.96 25.80 -29.03
CA ASP A 330 -1.38 27.15 -29.02
C ASP A 330 -2.17 28.14 -28.17
N ALA A 331 -2.99 29.02 -28.74
CA ALA A 331 -3.77 29.96 -27.95
C ALA A 331 -5.21 29.98 -28.42
N GLY A 332 -6.16 30.25 -27.53
CA GLY A 332 -7.58 30.08 -27.81
C GLY A 332 -8.15 28.94 -26.98
N ASN A 333 -9.46 28.76 -27.05
CA ASN A 333 -10.11 27.68 -26.32
C ASN A 333 -10.24 26.48 -27.25
N ASP A 334 -9.26 25.59 -27.19
CA ASP A 334 -9.08 24.53 -28.16
C ASP A 334 -9.78 23.25 -27.74
N ARG A 335 -10.06 22.40 -28.74
CA ARG A 335 -10.58 21.05 -28.54
C ARG A 335 -9.61 20.04 -29.14
N LEU A 336 -8.89 19.34 -28.29
CA LEU A 336 -7.80 18.45 -28.65
C LEU A 336 -8.17 17.00 -28.38
N ASP A 337 -7.96 16.12 -29.37
CA ASP A 337 -8.14 14.67 -29.26
C ASP A 337 -6.86 13.96 -29.72
N GLY A 338 -6.18 13.31 -28.78
CA GLY A 338 -4.93 12.57 -29.01
C GLY A 338 -5.11 11.28 -29.81
N GLY A 339 -6.32 10.71 -29.83
CA GLY A 339 -6.57 9.45 -30.50
C GLY A 339 -6.08 8.25 -29.69
N ASN A 340 -5.35 7.33 -30.33
CA ASN A 340 -4.70 6.23 -29.59
C ASN A 340 -3.21 6.30 -29.91
N GLY A 341 -2.35 6.09 -28.93
CA GLY A 341 -0.93 6.27 -29.16
C GLY A 341 -0.13 6.27 -27.88
N ALA A 342 0.97 6.99 -27.87
CA ALA A 342 1.64 7.44 -26.66
C ALA A 342 1.98 8.89 -26.95
N ASP A 343 0.97 9.72 -26.74
CA ASP A 343 0.82 11.02 -27.35
C ASP A 343 1.40 12.11 -26.46
N THR A 344 1.81 13.21 -27.07
CA THR A 344 2.20 14.42 -26.33
C THR A 344 1.27 15.54 -26.70
N ILE A 345 0.37 15.90 -25.78
CA ILE A 345 -0.66 16.92 -26.01
C ILE A 345 -0.32 18.16 -25.18
N ARG A 346 -0.41 19.34 -25.82
CA ARG A 346 -0.27 20.65 -25.18
C ARG A 346 -1.46 21.50 -25.58
N GLY A 347 -2.27 21.90 -24.58
CA GLY A 347 -3.36 22.87 -24.72
C GLY A 347 -2.79 24.21 -25.15
N GLY A 348 -2.19 24.92 -24.20
CA GLY A 348 -1.52 26.20 -24.45
C GLY A 348 -2.11 27.32 -23.61
N GLU A 349 -2.39 28.48 -24.21
CA GLU A 349 -3.10 29.57 -23.54
C GLU A 349 -4.61 29.55 -23.87
N GLY A 350 -5.48 29.36 -22.89
CA GLY A 350 -6.92 29.39 -23.07
C GLY A 350 -7.59 28.26 -22.31
N ASP A 351 -8.93 28.25 -22.30
CA ASP A 351 -9.67 27.19 -21.60
C ASP A 351 -9.89 26.02 -22.57
N ASP A 352 -9.01 25.01 -22.51
CA ASP A 352 -8.95 23.91 -23.47
C ASP A 352 -9.79 22.71 -23.03
N ILE A 353 -10.23 21.90 -23.99
CA ILE A 353 -10.83 20.58 -23.75
C ILE A 353 -9.96 19.53 -24.42
N ILE A 354 -9.27 18.75 -23.61
CA ILE A 354 -8.32 17.74 -24.02
C ILE A 354 -8.86 16.35 -23.70
N THR A 355 -8.94 15.48 -24.70
CA THR A 355 -9.35 14.09 -24.55
C THR A 355 -8.36 13.15 -25.20
N ASP A 356 -8.25 11.94 -24.64
CA ASP A 356 -7.54 10.84 -25.27
C ASP A 356 -8.36 9.53 -25.20
N ALA A 357 -8.17 8.61 -26.16
CA ALA A 357 -8.84 7.31 -26.17
C ALA A 357 -8.01 6.20 -25.51
N GLY A 358 -6.67 6.28 -25.61
CA GLY A 358 -5.75 5.60 -24.73
C GLY A 358 -4.32 5.47 -25.26
N GLY A 359 -3.41 5.27 -24.33
CA GLY A 359 -1.98 5.38 -24.57
C GLY A 359 -1.22 5.54 -23.26
N ASP A 360 0.10 5.59 -23.33
CA ASP A 360 0.89 6.09 -22.19
C ASP A 360 1.22 7.55 -22.50
N ASP A 361 0.28 8.46 -22.21
CA ASP A 361 0.27 9.81 -22.77
C ASP A 361 0.89 10.85 -21.82
N VAL A 362 1.40 11.93 -22.40
CA VAL A 362 1.87 13.12 -21.66
C VAL A 362 1.00 14.30 -22.05
N ILE A 363 0.16 14.74 -21.12
CA ILE A 363 -0.85 15.77 -21.37
C ILE A 363 -0.53 17.00 -20.52
N HIS A 364 -0.46 18.16 -21.18
CA HIS A 364 -0.28 19.46 -20.55
C HIS A 364 -1.47 20.36 -20.90
N GLY A 365 -2.26 20.81 -19.92
CA GLY A 365 -3.23 21.90 -20.12
C GLY A 365 -2.52 23.23 -20.40
N GLU A 366 -1.52 23.53 -19.57
CA GLU A 366 -0.70 24.74 -19.57
C GLU A 366 -1.37 25.95 -18.88
N ALA A 367 -2.02 26.88 -19.56
CA ALA A 367 -2.54 28.08 -18.91
C ALA A 367 -4.00 28.34 -19.31
N GLY A 368 -4.90 28.34 -18.34
CA GLY A 368 -6.33 28.49 -18.55
C GLY A 368 -7.10 27.55 -17.64
N ASN A 369 -8.41 27.46 -17.81
CA ASN A 369 -9.24 26.54 -17.03
C ASN A 369 -9.56 25.32 -17.89
N ASP A 370 -8.70 24.31 -17.83
CA ASP A 370 -8.68 23.22 -18.79
C ASP A 370 -9.54 22.04 -18.34
N VAL A 371 -10.16 21.35 -19.30
CA VAL A 371 -10.84 20.08 -19.08
C VAL A 371 -9.98 18.98 -19.69
N ILE A 372 -9.41 18.12 -18.86
CA ILE A 372 -8.51 17.06 -19.31
C ILE A 372 -9.10 15.70 -18.98
N HIS A 373 -9.21 14.82 -19.99
CA HIS A 373 -9.55 13.42 -19.80
C HIS A 373 -8.48 12.53 -20.43
N GLY A 374 -7.63 11.94 -19.59
CA GLY A 374 -6.45 11.18 -20.01
C GLY A 374 -6.73 9.85 -20.73
N GLY A 375 -7.96 9.35 -20.71
CA GLY A 375 -8.29 8.11 -21.42
C GLY A 375 -7.77 6.86 -20.68
N ASN A 376 -7.51 5.77 -21.39
CA ASN A 376 -6.95 4.55 -20.79
C ASN A 376 -5.43 4.52 -20.95
N GLY A 377 -4.74 3.74 -20.12
CA GLY A 377 -3.27 3.63 -20.12
C GLY A 377 -2.59 4.49 -19.05
N ALA A 378 -1.25 4.49 -19.04
CA ALA A 378 -0.49 5.10 -17.97
C ALA A 378 -0.07 6.53 -18.30
N ASN A 379 -0.88 7.48 -17.86
CA ASN A 379 -0.77 8.88 -18.27
C ASN A 379 -0.02 9.72 -17.25
N LEU A 380 0.71 10.72 -17.75
CA LEU A 380 1.22 11.85 -16.98
C LEU A 380 0.40 13.08 -17.36
N ILE A 381 -0.41 13.58 -16.42
CA ILE A 381 -1.30 14.71 -16.64
C ILE A 381 -0.83 15.90 -15.80
N LEU A 382 -0.60 17.02 -16.45
CA LEU A 382 -0.28 18.29 -15.82
C LEU A 382 -1.36 19.30 -16.22
N GLY A 383 -2.21 19.73 -15.27
CA GLY A 383 -3.21 20.78 -15.49
C GLY A 383 -2.52 22.09 -15.88
N GLY A 384 -1.79 22.67 -14.93
CA GLY A 384 -1.01 23.87 -15.17
C GLY A 384 -1.54 25.03 -14.34
N PHE A 385 -1.64 26.22 -14.93
CA PHE A 385 -2.15 27.40 -14.25
C PHE A 385 -3.62 27.60 -14.56
N GLY A 386 -4.43 27.76 -13.52
CA GLY A 386 -5.85 28.05 -13.65
C GLY A 386 -6.65 27.06 -12.82
N LYS A 387 -7.96 26.96 -13.07
CA LYS A 387 -8.79 25.95 -12.41
C LYS A 387 -9.01 24.83 -13.39
N ASP A 388 -8.44 23.66 -13.15
CA ASP A 388 -8.49 22.55 -14.10
C ASP A 388 -9.49 21.48 -13.63
N PHE A 389 -10.11 20.80 -14.60
CA PHE A 389 -10.98 19.65 -14.38
C PHE A 389 -10.33 18.42 -15.01
N ILE A 390 -9.70 17.59 -14.18
CA ILE A 390 -8.88 16.47 -14.58
C ILE A 390 -9.60 15.15 -14.30
N VAL A 391 -9.67 14.28 -15.30
CA VAL A 391 -10.13 12.89 -15.21
C VAL A 391 -8.99 11.98 -15.67
N THR A 392 -8.43 11.18 -14.76
CA THR A 392 -7.20 10.43 -15.03
C THR A 392 -7.43 9.17 -15.88
N GLY A 393 -8.61 8.57 -15.77
CA GLY A 393 -8.95 7.31 -16.45
C GLY A 393 -9.19 6.15 -15.47
N GLU A 394 -9.18 4.91 -15.96
CA GLU A 394 -9.30 3.70 -15.11
C GLU A 394 -7.95 3.03 -14.79
N ASP A 395 -6.92 3.32 -15.59
CA ASP A 395 -5.58 2.76 -15.48
C ASP A 395 -4.65 3.67 -14.65
N ALA A 396 -3.50 3.15 -14.28
CA ALA A 396 -2.56 3.82 -13.39
C ALA A 396 -1.97 5.09 -14.04
N SER A 397 -2.39 6.26 -13.59
CA SER A 397 -1.88 7.56 -14.04
C SER A 397 -1.27 8.35 -12.89
N GLU A 398 -0.58 9.44 -13.22
CA GLU A 398 -0.10 10.46 -12.30
C GLU A 398 -0.67 11.81 -12.74
N ALA A 399 -1.28 12.54 -11.81
CA ALA A 399 -1.90 13.83 -12.10
C ALA A 399 -1.40 14.92 -11.15
N PHE A 400 -1.10 16.08 -11.72
CA PHE A 400 -0.76 17.31 -11.01
C PHE A 400 -1.77 18.39 -11.42
N GLY A 401 -2.52 18.93 -10.46
CA GLY A 401 -3.40 20.08 -10.69
C GLY A 401 -2.58 21.29 -11.11
N GLY A 402 -1.75 21.77 -10.18
CA GLY A 402 -0.85 22.90 -10.38
C GLY A 402 -1.32 24.09 -9.55
N PRO A 403 -1.02 25.34 -9.97
CA PRO A 403 -1.54 26.51 -9.27
C PRO A 403 -2.98 26.84 -9.65
N GLY A 404 -3.88 26.81 -8.66
CA GLY A 404 -5.29 27.18 -8.77
C GLY A 404 -6.17 26.23 -7.97
N ASP A 405 -7.50 26.41 -8.09
CA ASP A 405 -8.45 25.53 -7.39
C ASP A 405 -8.88 24.44 -8.39
N ASP A 406 -8.25 23.28 -8.33
CA ASP A 406 -8.37 22.20 -9.30
C ASP A 406 -9.36 21.13 -8.85
N PHE A 407 -9.91 20.40 -9.82
CA PHE A 407 -10.87 19.34 -9.61
C PHE A 407 -10.32 18.07 -10.26
N ILE A 408 -9.90 17.10 -9.46
CA ILE A 408 -9.28 15.87 -9.94
C ILE A 408 -10.15 14.67 -9.58
N LEU A 409 -10.57 13.94 -10.61
CA LEU A 409 -11.24 12.64 -10.50
C LEU A 409 -10.22 11.55 -10.84
N GLY A 410 -9.64 10.99 -9.79
CA GLY A 410 -8.63 9.94 -9.83
C GLY A 410 -9.20 8.52 -9.92
N SER A 411 -8.30 7.54 -9.97
CA SER A 411 -8.61 6.11 -9.97
C SER A 411 -7.82 5.40 -8.88
N ASP A 412 -8.35 4.32 -8.28
CA ASP A 412 -7.64 3.56 -7.23
C ASP A 412 -6.28 2.95 -7.68
N ASN A 413 -6.01 2.94 -8.99
CA ASN A 413 -4.77 2.42 -9.57
C ASN A 413 -3.71 3.51 -9.80
N ASN A 414 -4.06 4.79 -9.66
CA ASN A 414 -3.13 5.89 -9.88
C ASN A 414 -1.91 5.79 -8.95
N GLU A 415 -0.80 6.35 -9.41
CA GLU A 415 0.43 6.38 -8.64
C GLU A 415 0.40 7.53 -7.62
N GLN A 416 0.13 8.76 -8.06
CA GLN A 416 -0.18 9.91 -7.19
C GLN A 416 -1.08 10.90 -7.94
N ASP A 417 -2.10 11.41 -7.25
CA ASP A 417 -2.88 12.57 -7.67
C ASP A 417 -2.60 13.69 -6.66
N LEU A 418 -1.99 14.78 -7.14
CA LEU A 418 -1.61 15.93 -6.31
C LEU A 418 -2.46 17.15 -6.70
N GLY A 419 -3.13 17.77 -5.74
CA GLY A 419 -3.84 19.04 -5.95
C GLY A 419 -2.86 20.19 -6.24
N ASN A 420 -1.77 20.26 -5.47
CA ASN A 420 -0.71 21.27 -5.50
C ASN A 420 -1.03 22.57 -4.76
N GLU A 421 -1.42 23.65 -5.41
CA GLU A 421 -1.50 24.97 -4.74
C GLU A 421 -2.83 25.64 -5.02
N GLY A 422 -3.72 25.63 -4.04
CA GLY A 422 -5.03 26.26 -4.10
C GLY A 422 -5.98 25.47 -3.22
N ASP A 423 -7.29 25.71 -3.36
CA ASP A 423 -8.28 24.89 -2.66
C ASP A 423 -8.83 23.83 -3.64
N ASP A 424 -8.34 22.61 -3.53
CA ASP A 424 -8.57 21.56 -4.52
C ASP A 424 -9.72 20.62 -4.14
N TRP A 425 -10.35 20.01 -5.15
CA TRP A 425 -11.29 18.93 -5.00
C TRP A 425 -10.69 17.64 -5.54
N LEU A 426 -10.43 16.69 -4.65
CA LEU A 426 -9.78 15.43 -4.96
C LEU A 426 -10.76 14.30 -4.71
N GLN A 427 -11.17 13.61 -5.77
CA GLN A 427 -12.13 12.52 -5.71
C GLN A 427 -11.56 11.23 -6.26
N GLY A 428 -11.78 10.14 -5.53
CA GLY A 428 -11.12 8.85 -5.80
C GLY A 428 -9.99 8.66 -4.81
N GLY A 429 -9.86 7.47 -4.24
CA GLY A 429 -8.90 7.23 -3.16
C GLY A 429 -7.81 6.27 -3.57
N LEU A 430 -6.58 6.66 -3.24
CA LEU A 430 -5.38 5.88 -3.52
C LEU A 430 -4.97 5.08 -2.29
N LEU A 431 -4.47 3.87 -2.53
CA LEU A 431 -3.97 3.01 -1.46
C LEU A 431 -2.66 3.54 -0.83
N ASP A 432 -1.85 4.23 -1.63
CA ASP A 432 -0.61 4.91 -1.25
C ASP A 432 -0.82 6.38 -0.86
N GLY A 433 -1.90 6.98 -1.34
CA GLY A 433 -2.47 8.24 -0.87
C GLY A 433 -2.30 9.40 -1.82
N SER A 434 -3.29 10.28 -1.84
CA SER A 434 -3.32 11.51 -2.62
C SER A 434 -2.95 12.68 -1.69
N PRO A 435 -1.90 13.46 -2.00
CA PRO A 435 -1.54 14.68 -1.30
C PRO A 435 -2.40 15.87 -1.78
N GLY A 436 -2.92 16.65 -0.84
CA GLY A 436 -3.67 17.89 -1.14
C GLY A 436 -2.76 18.88 -1.84
N ASP A 437 -1.60 19.13 -1.23
CA ASP A 437 -0.62 20.06 -1.75
C ASP A 437 0.49 19.43 -2.65
N ASN A 438 1.71 19.94 -2.55
CA ASN A 438 2.89 19.61 -3.34
C ASN A 438 3.66 18.35 -2.85
N PHE A 439 3.11 17.59 -1.90
CA PHE A 439 3.77 16.46 -1.25
C PHE A 439 5.13 16.81 -0.65
N ASP A 440 5.16 17.39 0.57
CA ASP A 440 6.42 17.70 1.25
C ASP A 440 6.96 16.49 2.03
N PRO A 441 8.03 15.80 1.57
CA PRO A 441 8.53 14.61 2.25
C PRO A 441 9.15 14.92 3.62
N LEU A 442 9.40 16.19 3.93
CA LEU A 442 9.89 16.66 5.22
C LEU A 442 8.74 17.03 6.17
N GLY A 443 7.48 17.00 5.72
CA GLY A 443 6.28 17.35 6.49
C GLY A 443 6.37 18.76 7.06
N ARG A 444 6.73 19.75 6.21
CA ARG A 444 6.83 21.15 6.63
C ARG A 444 5.61 21.98 6.22
N ASP A 445 4.77 21.43 5.36
CA ASP A 445 3.43 21.90 5.00
C ASP A 445 3.45 23.42 4.76
N LEU A 446 4.37 23.90 3.92
CA LEU A 446 4.58 25.35 3.72
C LEU A 446 3.58 25.98 2.74
N ILE A 447 3.01 25.15 1.88
CA ILE A 447 1.87 25.49 1.05
C ILE A 447 0.63 25.31 1.92
N ILE A 448 -0.37 26.12 1.66
CA ILE A 448 -1.62 26.12 2.41
C ILE A 448 -2.74 26.05 1.38
N GLY A 449 -3.24 24.86 1.09
CA GLY A 449 -4.44 24.58 0.32
C GLY A 449 -5.54 24.03 1.22
N ASN A 450 -6.77 24.54 1.12
CA ASN A 450 -7.87 24.05 1.97
C ASN A 450 -8.72 23.06 1.18
N ASP A 451 -8.29 21.81 1.14
CA ASP A 451 -8.73 20.86 0.14
C ASP A 451 -9.97 20.10 0.58
N VAL A 452 -10.69 19.56 -0.41
CA VAL A 452 -11.80 18.65 -0.20
C VAL A 452 -11.48 17.30 -0.81
N TYR A 453 -11.44 16.29 0.02
CA TYR A 453 -11.27 14.90 -0.36
C TYR A 453 -12.57 14.14 -0.36
N VAL A 454 -12.83 13.32 -1.38
CA VAL A 454 -13.98 12.40 -1.44
C VAL A 454 -13.52 10.99 -1.74
N GLY A 455 -13.71 10.08 -0.78
CA GLY A 455 -13.31 8.67 -0.89
C GLY A 455 -14.05 7.90 -2.00
N SER A 456 -13.44 6.79 -2.47
CA SER A 456 -14.01 5.92 -3.51
C SER A 456 -14.83 4.75 -2.97
N GLY A 457 -14.83 4.54 -1.64
CA GLY A 457 -15.42 3.35 -1.00
C GLY A 457 -14.48 2.14 -0.98
N GLN A 458 -13.24 2.30 -1.46
CA GLN A 458 -12.13 1.37 -1.25
C GLN A 458 -11.25 1.87 -0.09
N PRO A 459 -10.19 1.14 0.32
CA PRO A 459 -9.27 1.65 1.33
C PRO A 459 -8.54 2.90 0.83
N ASP A 460 -8.90 4.05 1.36
CA ASP A 460 -8.40 5.34 0.89
C ASP A 460 -7.38 5.94 1.87
N VAL A 461 -6.35 6.60 1.35
CA VAL A 461 -5.42 7.41 2.15
C VAL A 461 -5.56 8.87 1.72
N MET A 462 -6.29 9.65 2.51
CA MET A 462 -6.51 11.08 2.31
C MET A 462 -5.45 11.85 3.09
N ASN A 463 -4.65 12.65 2.39
CA ASN A 463 -3.57 13.43 2.99
C ASN A 463 -3.76 14.92 2.70
N GLY A 464 -4.29 15.66 3.68
CA GLY A 464 -4.56 17.09 3.58
C GLY A 464 -3.30 17.96 3.51
N GLU A 465 -2.22 17.54 4.19
CA GLU A 465 -0.98 18.32 4.30
C GLU A 465 -1.15 19.68 5.00
N GLY A 466 -1.22 20.80 4.29
CA GLY A 466 -1.26 22.12 4.88
C GLY A 466 -2.54 22.87 4.55
N GLY A 467 -3.32 23.25 5.54
CA GLY A 467 -4.58 23.97 5.35
C GLY A 467 -5.67 23.50 6.29
N ASP A 468 -6.86 24.07 6.16
CA ASP A 468 -8.03 23.60 6.88
C ASP A 468 -8.82 22.66 5.95
N ASP A 469 -8.49 21.36 5.96
CA ASP A 469 -8.98 20.38 4.97
C ASP A 469 -10.31 19.73 5.36
N ILE A 470 -11.05 19.22 4.37
CA ILE A 470 -12.29 18.46 4.60
C ILE A 470 -12.23 17.12 3.87
N MET A 471 -12.25 16.05 4.63
CA MET A 471 -12.24 14.67 4.13
C MET A 471 -13.63 14.05 4.28
N VAL A 472 -14.27 13.76 3.15
CA VAL A 472 -15.56 13.07 3.08
C VAL A 472 -15.31 11.57 3.08
N GLY A 473 -15.70 10.94 4.18
CA GLY A 473 -15.58 9.52 4.37
C GLY A 473 -16.60 8.71 3.58
N SER A 474 -16.30 7.43 3.40
CA SER A 474 -17.14 6.50 2.68
C SER A 474 -17.14 5.12 3.35
N SER A 475 -18.10 4.27 3.01
CA SER A 475 -18.21 2.91 3.55
C SER A 475 -17.14 1.97 2.94
N GLY A 476 -15.86 2.21 3.26
CA GLY A 476 -14.69 1.43 2.84
C GLY A 476 -13.99 0.71 4.01
N PRO A 477 -13.26 -0.39 3.77
CA PRO A 477 -12.44 -1.01 4.81
C PRO A 477 -11.08 -0.30 4.90
N ALA A 478 -10.75 0.29 6.05
CA ALA A 478 -9.40 0.71 6.43
C ALA A 478 -8.89 2.08 5.92
N ASP A 479 -9.78 3.06 5.76
CA ASP A 479 -9.44 4.44 5.36
C ASP A 479 -8.50 5.12 6.36
N LYS A 480 -7.72 6.09 5.86
CA LYS A 480 -6.85 6.94 6.66
C LYS A 480 -7.09 8.41 6.33
N TYR A 481 -7.30 9.19 7.39
CA TYR A 481 -7.54 10.62 7.38
C TYR A 481 -6.31 11.28 8.01
N LEU A 482 -5.47 11.89 7.19
CA LEU A 482 -4.24 12.54 7.60
C LEU A 482 -4.40 14.05 7.35
N GLY A 483 -4.87 14.81 8.35
CA GLY A 483 -5.06 16.26 8.18
C GLY A 483 -3.74 17.04 8.22
N ALA A 484 -2.83 16.64 9.12
CA ALA A 484 -1.50 17.23 9.29
C ALA A 484 -1.50 18.68 9.85
N SER A 485 -1.43 19.73 9.03
CA SER A 485 -1.24 21.11 9.48
C SER A 485 -2.44 22.00 9.18
N GLY A 486 -3.25 22.24 10.20
CA GLY A 486 -4.37 23.19 10.18
C GLY A 486 -5.57 22.55 10.86
N PHE A 487 -6.75 23.13 10.74
CA PHE A 487 -7.94 22.56 11.38
C PHE A 487 -8.72 21.70 10.40
N ASP A 488 -8.56 20.40 10.55
CA ASP A 488 -9.02 19.43 9.56
C ASP A 488 -10.32 18.75 9.98
N TRP A 489 -11.16 18.44 8.99
CA TRP A 489 -12.48 17.86 9.19
C TRP A 489 -12.58 16.48 8.56
N ALA A 490 -13.26 15.58 9.26
CA ALA A 490 -13.85 14.39 8.67
C ALA A 490 -15.38 14.51 8.67
N THR A 491 -16.04 14.23 7.55
CA THR A 491 -17.51 14.22 7.43
C THR A 491 -18.00 12.94 6.77
N PHE A 492 -19.12 12.40 7.26
CA PHE A 492 -19.72 11.15 6.77
C PHE A 492 -21.09 11.38 6.11
N LYS A 493 -21.26 12.56 5.50
CA LYS A 493 -22.53 13.02 4.90
C LYS A 493 -23.18 12.05 3.91
N ASP A 494 -22.38 11.26 3.19
CA ASP A 494 -22.84 10.39 2.11
C ASP A 494 -23.02 8.93 2.54
N ASP A 495 -22.75 8.60 3.80
CA ASP A 495 -22.85 7.23 4.28
C ASP A 495 -24.30 6.73 4.33
N LEU A 496 -24.47 5.47 3.92
CA LEU A 496 -25.78 4.82 3.83
C LEU A 496 -26.29 4.31 5.19
N PHE A 497 -25.45 4.38 6.23
CA PHE A 497 -25.73 3.90 7.58
C PHE A 497 -25.05 4.82 8.60
N GLY A 498 -25.56 4.80 9.83
CA GLY A 498 -24.90 5.49 10.95
C GLY A 498 -23.49 4.96 11.20
N VAL A 499 -22.57 5.88 11.48
CA VAL A 499 -21.14 5.64 11.63
C VAL A 499 -20.74 5.56 13.10
N THR A 500 -19.60 4.94 13.36
CA THR A 500 -18.97 5.03 14.68
C THR A 500 -17.51 5.38 14.52
N ILE A 501 -17.17 6.57 14.98
CA ILE A 501 -15.88 7.20 14.77
C ILE A 501 -15.25 7.53 16.11
N ASP A 502 -13.96 7.23 16.22
CA ASP A 502 -13.13 7.55 17.37
C ASP A 502 -11.79 8.08 16.88
N LEU A 503 -11.56 9.39 17.09
CA LEU A 503 -10.36 10.08 16.61
C LEU A 503 -9.08 9.61 17.32
N ALA A 504 -9.17 8.86 18.42
CA ALA A 504 -8.00 8.31 19.12
C ALA A 504 -7.64 6.87 18.70
N LEU A 505 -8.38 6.24 17.79
CA LEU A 505 -8.11 4.86 17.37
C LEU A 505 -7.12 4.77 16.20
N ASP A 506 -5.99 4.12 16.48
CA ASP A 506 -4.94 3.81 15.51
C ASP A 506 -5.05 2.38 14.91
N ALA A 507 -6.10 1.61 15.28
CA ALA A 507 -6.29 0.21 14.90
C ALA A 507 -7.62 -0.03 14.16
N LEU A 508 -7.71 -1.11 13.37
CA LEU A 508 -8.92 -1.48 12.62
C LEU A 508 -9.97 -2.09 13.57
N ASP A 509 -10.69 -1.24 14.28
CA ASP A 509 -11.73 -1.63 15.22
C ASP A 509 -13.08 -1.02 14.80
N ALA A 510 -13.98 -1.84 14.26
CA ALA A 510 -15.29 -1.36 13.83
C ALA A 510 -16.10 -0.99 15.06
N GLY A 511 -16.55 0.24 15.27
CA GLY A 511 -17.26 0.68 16.49
C GLY A 511 -18.55 -0.08 16.87
N PRO A 512 -19.07 0.06 18.12
CA PRO A 512 -20.24 -0.69 18.60
C PRO A 512 -21.56 -0.19 17.99
N VAL A 513 -21.80 -0.46 16.71
CA VAL A 513 -23.04 -0.05 16.00
C VAL A 513 -24.11 -1.14 15.99
N PRO A 514 -25.41 -0.80 16.08
CA PRO A 514 -26.53 -1.70 15.75
C PRO A 514 -26.64 -2.06 14.25
N SER A 515 -25.93 -1.35 13.36
CA SER A 515 -25.90 -1.60 11.92
C SER A 515 -24.61 -2.32 11.48
N ALA A 516 -24.68 -3.07 10.37
CA ALA A 516 -23.70 -4.10 9.99
C ALA A 516 -22.43 -3.61 9.27
N ALA A 517 -22.18 -2.29 9.18
CA ALA A 517 -21.09 -1.72 8.39
C ALA A 517 -20.45 -0.54 9.14
N GLY A 518 -19.67 -0.82 10.18
CA GLY A 518 -18.84 0.22 10.80
C GLY A 518 -17.70 0.61 9.85
N ILE A 519 -17.46 1.91 9.72
CA ILE A 519 -16.28 2.43 9.02
C ILE A 519 -15.05 2.01 9.82
N LEU A 520 -14.08 1.44 9.13
CA LEU A 520 -12.78 1.16 9.70
C LEU A 520 -11.86 2.30 9.25
N ALA A 521 -11.77 3.36 10.06
CA ALA A 521 -10.97 4.53 9.75
C ALA A 521 -9.87 4.75 10.78
N ARG A 522 -8.82 5.46 10.38
CA ARG A 522 -7.74 5.95 11.25
C ARG A 522 -7.54 7.42 11.03
N PHE A 523 -7.31 8.16 12.10
CA PHE A 523 -7.21 9.61 12.08
C PHE A 523 -5.85 10.03 12.63
N SER A 524 -5.30 11.09 12.06
CA SER A 524 -4.09 11.74 12.56
C SER A 524 -4.19 13.23 12.28
N ALA A 525 -4.15 14.05 13.33
CA ALA A 525 -4.32 15.50 13.26
C ALA A 525 -5.62 15.86 12.50
N VAL A 526 -6.75 15.48 13.10
CA VAL A 526 -8.09 15.82 12.63
C VAL A 526 -8.86 16.28 13.85
N GLU A 527 -9.44 17.48 13.81
CA GLU A 527 -10.04 18.12 14.98
C GLU A 527 -11.55 18.35 14.83
N GLY A 528 -12.05 18.37 13.60
CA GLY A 528 -13.45 18.49 13.25
C GLY A 528 -14.05 17.15 12.82
N LEU A 529 -15.25 16.83 13.34
CA LEU A 529 -15.97 15.62 12.99
C LEU A 529 -17.44 15.94 12.75
N SER A 530 -17.97 15.47 11.63
CA SER A 530 -19.39 15.55 11.28
C SER A 530 -19.93 14.17 10.97
N GLY A 531 -21.06 13.81 11.56
CA GLY A 531 -21.74 12.55 11.32
C GLY A 531 -22.47 12.48 9.98
N SER A 532 -23.22 11.39 9.84
CA SER A 532 -24.06 11.02 8.71
C SER A 532 -25.52 11.49 8.92
N PRO A 533 -26.42 11.25 7.96
CA PRO A 533 -27.86 11.48 8.14
C PRO A 533 -28.56 10.43 9.02
N HIS A 534 -27.82 9.66 9.82
CA HIS A 534 -28.28 8.51 10.57
C HIS A 534 -27.67 8.51 11.98
N ASN A 535 -28.19 7.64 12.86
CA ASN A 535 -27.70 7.55 14.23
C ASN A 535 -26.21 7.20 14.34
N ASP A 536 -25.42 8.14 14.81
CA ASP A 536 -23.97 8.03 14.88
C ASP A 536 -23.45 7.89 16.31
N ILE A 537 -22.21 7.40 16.40
CA ILE A 537 -21.42 7.45 17.62
C ILE A 537 -20.12 8.18 17.30
N LEU A 538 -20.00 9.43 17.75
CA LEU A 538 -18.90 10.32 17.42
C LEU A 538 -18.06 10.59 18.66
N ILE A 539 -16.77 10.28 18.59
CA ILE A 539 -15.86 10.38 19.73
C ILE A 539 -14.62 11.19 19.32
N GLY A 540 -14.37 12.29 20.03
CA GLY A 540 -13.20 13.16 19.89
C GLY A 540 -11.89 12.49 20.35
N ASP A 541 -10.79 13.22 20.37
CA ASP A 541 -9.47 12.69 20.72
C ASP A 541 -9.11 12.91 22.21
N ASN A 542 -7.83 12.88 22.60
CA ASN A 542 -7.44 13.25 23.97
C ASN A 542 -6.48 14.46 23.95
N ALA A 543 -6.57 15.29 22.91
CA ALA A 543 -5.72 16.44 22.73
C ALA A 543 -6.24 17.63 23.55
N THR A 544 -5.45 18.05 24.53
CA THR A 544 -5.77 19.24 25.33
C THR A 544 -5.62 20.54 24.55
N ALA A 545 -6.22 21.63 25.04
CA ALA A 545 -5.99 23.00 24.57
C ALA A 545 -4.50 23.46 24.51
N LEU A 546 -3.58 22.73 25.16
CA LEU A 546 -2.13 23.02 25.09
C LEU A 546 -1.41 22.24 23.98
N THR A 547 -1.97 21.12 23.54
CA THR A 547 -1.36 20.24 22.54
C THR A 547 -1.90 20.52 21.14
N ILE A 548 -3.20 20.80 20.99
CA ILE A 548 -3.86 21.10 19.71
C ILE A 548 -3.13 22.21 18.93
N PRO A 549 -2.76 23.37 19.53
CA PRO A 549 -2.09 24.43 18.77
C PRO A 549 -0.68 24.08 18.26
N THR A 550 -0.17 22.91 18.63
CA THR A 550 1.15 22.39 18.21
C THR A 550 1.06 21.01 17.58
N ALA A 551 -0.16 20.52 17.32
CA ALA A 551 -0.40 19.39 16.43
C ALA A 551 -0.14 19.86 14.99
N GLY A 552 0.55 19.04 14.19
CA GLY A 552 1.09 19.49 12.90
C GLY A 552 2.28 20.45 13.02
N LEU A 553 2.81 20.90 11.88
CA LEU A 553 3.94 21.83 11.84
C LEU A 553 3.48 23.30 11.90
N GLN A 554 2.33 23.63 11.31
CA GLN A 554 1.72 24.96 11.39
C GLN A 554 0.66 25.11 12.49
N GLY A 555 0.31 24.02 13.18
CA GLY A 555 -0.63 24.04 14.32
C GLY A 555 -2.07 23.81 13.89
N SER A 556 -2.82 23.01 14.65
CA SER A 556 -4.23 22.72 14.36
C SER A 556 -5.22 23.72 14.95
N VAL A 557 -4.94 25.02 14.78
CA VAL A 557 -5.83 26.08 15.26
C VAL A 557 -6.67 26.58 14.10
N LEU A 558 -8.00 26.43 14.20
CA LEU A 558 -8.94 27.03 13.28
C LEU A 558 -8.79 28.54 13.31
N THR A 559 -8.35 29.12 12.20
CA THR A 559 -8.26 30.58 12.03
C THR A 559 -9.05 31.08 10.84
N ASN A 560 -9.29 30.22 9.85
CA ASN A 560 -10.06 30.54 8.65
C ASN A 560 -11.57 30.25 8.83
N ILE A 561 -12.18 30.78 9.89
CA ILE A 561 -13.60 30.52 10.24
C ILE A 561 -14.56 30.87 9.06
N GLY A 562 -14.18 31.82 8.22
CA GLY A 562 -14.99 32.25 7.08
C GLY A 562 -14.95 31.30 5.88
N LEU A 563 -14.13 30.25 5.91
CA LEU A 563 -14.06 29.22 4.87
C LEU A 563 -15.36 28.41 4.79
N ILE A 564 -15.98 28.14 5.94
CA ILE A 564 -17.20 27.35 6.05
C ILE A 564 -18.37 28.27 6.39
N ASP A 565 -19.33 28.36 5.47
CA ASP A 565 -20.55 29.15 5.66
C ASP A 565 -21.35 28.62 6.87
N GLY A 566 -21.78 29.50 7.76
CA GLY A 566 -22.51 29.14 8.99
C GLY A 566 -21.63 28.82 10.20
N LEU A 567 -20.34 28.51 10.02
CA LEU A 567 -19.45 28.16 11.15
C LEU A 567 -19.28 29.31 12.15
N GLN A 568 -19.19 30.56 11.69
CA GLN A 568 -19.11 31.73 12.57
C GLN A 568 -20.34 31.89 13.46
N GLU A 569 -21.53 31.52 12.96
CA GLU A 569 -22.78 31.57 13.74
C GLU A 569 -22.75 30.54 14.86
N PHE A 570 -22.31 29.32 14.55
CA PHE A 570 -22.11 28.26 15.53
C PHE A 570 -21.09 28.67 16.59
N LEU A 571 -19.88 29.09 16.20
CA LEU A 571 -18.81 29.52 17.14
C LEU A 571 -19.24 30.74 17.99
N GLY A 572 -20.07 31.60 17.43
CA GLY A 572 -20.60 32.79 18.09
C GLY A 572 -19.85 34.07 17.70
N ALA A 573 -20.56 35.19 17.78
CA ALA A 573 -20.07 36.47 17.30
C ALA A 573 -18.79 36.93 18.04
N GLY A 574 -17.73 37.20 17.27
CA GLY A 574 -16.46 37.75 17.78
C GLY A 574 -15.39 36.71 18.13
N VAL A 575 -15.68 35.42 17.95
CA VAL A 575 -14.65 34.37 17.92
C VAL A 575 -13.81 34.55 16.66
N THR A 576 -12.49 34.63 16.81
CA THR A 576 -11.53 34.82 15.70
C THR A 576 -10.60 33.63 15.49
N SER A 577 -10.62 32.67 16.41
CA SER A 577 -9.85 31.43 16.32
C SER A 577 -10.40 30.40 17.31
N PHE A 578 -10.24 29.12 17.01
CA PHE A 578 -10.57 28.01 17.91
C PHE A 578 -9.46 26.95 17.88
N GLY A 579 -9.07 26.45 19.04
CA GLY A 579 -8.00 25.44 19.18
C GLY A 579 -7.89 24.95 20.62
N GLU A 580 -9.02 24.92 21.32
CA GLU A 580 -9.10 24.50 22.72
C GLU A 580 -9.62 23.07 22.89
N GLY A 581 -10.23 22.48 21.85
CA GLY A 581 -10.80 21.13 21.80
C GLY A 581 -11.23 20.76 20.38
N ASN A 582 -12.09 19.75 20.24
CA ASN A 582 -12.68 19.31 18.98
C ASN A 582 -13.99 20.06 18.66
N ILE A 583 -14.40 20.01 17.38
CA ILE A 583 -15.77 20.37 16.96
C ILE A 583 -16.47 19.11 16.48
N LEU A 584 -17.57 18.72 17.14
CA LEU A 584 -18.32 17.51 16.84
C LEU A 584 -19.76 17.88 16.46
N LEU A 585 -20.18 17.46 15.27
CA LEU A 585 -21.49 17.73 14.68
C LEU A 585 -22.19 16.39 14.44
N GLY A 586 -23.31 16.14 15.11
CA GLY A 586 -24.05 14.87 15.05
C GLY A 586 -24.67 14.64 13.68
N GLY A 587 -25.59 15.52 13.30
CA GLY A 587 -26.17 15.57 11.97
C GLY A 587 -27.66 15.32 12.01
N SER A 588 -28.13 14.23 11.41
CA SER A 588 -29.54 13.83 11.56
C SER A 588 -29.62 12.46 12.20
N GLY A 589 -30.66 12.19 12.96
CA GLY A 589 -30.78 10.93 13.69
C GLY A 589 -30.53 11.15 15.17
N SER A 590 -30.43 10.07 15.94
CA SER A 590 -30.16 10.17 17.38
C SER A 590 -28.74 9.73 17.67
N ASP A 591 -27.91 10.67 18.06
CA ASP A 591 -26.46 10.49 18.12
C ASP A 591 -25.94 10.33 19.55
N ILE A 592 -24.82 9.63 19.68
CA ILE A 592 -24.03 9.56 20.91
C ILE A 592 -22.71 10.26 20.64
N ILE A 593 -22.48 11.41 21.29
CA ILE A 593 -21.33 12.27 21.03
C ILE A 593 -20.50 12.42 22.29
N MET A 594 -19.18 12.25 22.19
CA MET A 594 -18.24 12.39 23.30
C MET A 594 -17.04 13.24 22.88
N GLY A 595 -16.85 14.38 23.54
CA GLY A 595 -15.71 15.28 23.33
C GLY A 595 -14.37 14.70 23.81
N ARG A 596 -14.34 14.21 25.06
CA ARG A 596 -13.14 13.82 25.84
C ARG A 596 -12.33 15.05 26.29
N ASP A 597 -11.00 15.02 26.17
CA ASP A 597 -10.15 16.05 26.77
C ASP A 597 -10.15 17.32 25.89
N GLY A 598 -10.27 18.50 26.48
CA GLY A 598 -10.31 19.74 25.71
C GLY A 598 -11.44 20.64 26.16
N ASN A 599 -11.71 21.70 25.40
CA ASN A 599 -12.94 22.48 25.49
C ASN A 599 -13.68 22.28 24.17
N ASP A 600 -14.62 21.33 24.16
CA ASP A 600 -15.22 20.86 22.92
C ASP A 600 -16.50 21.63 22.57
N LEU A 601 -16.77 21.71 21.28
CA LEU A 601 -18.00 22.29 20.74
C LEU A 601 -18.81 21.15 20.13
N ILE A 602 -19.99 20.89 20.69
CA ILE A 602 -20.83 19.76 20.30
C ILE A 602 -22.19 20.30 19.86
N ASP A 603 -22.66 19.83 18.71
CA ASP A 603 -24.04 20.01 18.26
C ASP A 603 -24.63 18.67 17.83
N GLY A 604 -25.86 18.35 18.26
CA GLY A 604 -26.53 17.12 17.86
C GLY A 604 -27.13 17.17 16.45
N ASP A 605 -27.65 18.32 16.02
CA ASP A 605 -28.45 18.41 14.80
C ASP A 605 -27.74 19.13 13.63
N LEU A 606 -26.57 19.75 13.86
CA LEU A 606 -25.79 20.35 12.78
C LEU A 606 -24.92 19.32 12.06
N TRP A 607 -24.62 19.56 10.79
CA TRP A 607 -23.66 18.77 10.02
C TRP A 607 -22.90 19.62 9.00
N LEU A 608 -21.72 19.15 8.60
CA LEU A 608 -20.87 19.76 7.60
C LEU A 608 -21.15 19.18 6.21
N ASN A 609 -21.64 20.04 5.32
CA ASN A 609 -21.85 19.73 3.92
C ASN A 609 -20.73 20.30 3.05
N VAL A 610 -20.30 19.51 2.07
CA VAL A 610 -19.43 19.95 0.98
C VAL A 610 -20.01 19.53 -0.35
N ARG A 611 -19.93 20.42 -1.34
CA ARG A 611 -20.45 20.20 -2.69
C ARG A 611 -19.80 21.15 -3.70
N ILE A 612 -19.92 20.81 -4.97
CA ILE A 612 -19.49 21.63 -6.09
C ILE A 612 -20.66 22.46 -6.58
N SER A 613 -20.56 23.78 -6.48
CA SER A 613 -21.52 24.73 -7.04
C SER A 613 -21.04 25.19 -8.41
N VAL A 614 -21.95 25.18 -9.40
CA VAL A 614 -21.70 25.78 -10.71
C VAL A 614 -22.28 27.19 -10.72
N ARG A 615 -21.44 28.18 -11.04
CA ARG A 615 -21.78 29.61 -11.02
C ARG A 615 -22.07 30.14 -12.42
N GLU A 616 -22.83 31.23 -12.47
CA GLU A 616 -23.22 31.88 -13.74
C GLU A 616 -22.02 32.39 -14.56
N ASN A 617 -20.95 32.86 -13.92
CA ASN A 617 -19.76 33.42 -14.58
C ASN A 617 -18.55 32.49 -14.46
N ASN A 618 -17.66 32.49 -15.46
CA ASN A 618 -16.41 31.71 -15.53
C ASN A 618 -15.29 32.20 -14.58
N ASP A 619 -15.63 32.95 -13.54
CA ASP A 619 -14.71 33.41 -12.49
C ASP A 619 -15.18 32.96 -11.09
N GLY A 620 -16.09 31.99 -11.05
CA GLY A 620 -16.73 31.50 -9.82
C GLY A 620 -17.68 32.51 -9.18
N THR A 621 -18.05 33.60 -9.86
CA THR A 621 -18.99 34.59 -9.33
C THR A 621 -20.39 34.49 -9.97
N GLY A 622 -21.34 35.23 -9.40
CA GLY A 622 -22.73 35.25 -9.88
C GLY A 622 -23.63 34.29 -9.09
N ALA A 623 -24.83 34.06 -9.61
CA ALA A 623 -25.77 33.15 -8.97
C ALA A 623 -25.34 31.69 -9.18
N GLU A 624 -25.68 30.81 -8.23
CA GLU A 624 -25.65 29.38 -8.46
C GLU A 624 -26.67 29.00 -9.54
N ILE A 625 -26.22 28.24 -10.53
CA ILE A 625 -27.06 27.74 -11.63
C ILE A 625 -27.25 26.22 -11.56
N ASP A 626 -26.31 25.50 -10.94
CA ASP A 626 -26.39 24.06 -10.69
C ASP A 626 -25.52 23.65 -9.49
N SER A 627 -25.68 22.42 -8.99
CA SER A 627 -24.90 21.90 -7.87
C SER A 627 -24.77 20.38 -7.91
N TYR A 628 -23.61 19.87 -7.51
CA TYR A 628 -23.27 18.45 -7.53
C TYR A 628 -22.48 18.05 -6.28
N ASP A 629 -22.70 16.84 -5.78
CA ASP A 629 -21.91 16.27 -4.67
C ASP A 629 -20.67 15.48 -5.15
N SER A 630 -20.49 15.36 -6.46
CA SER A 630 -19.41 14.61 -7.08
C SER A 630 -19.08 15.15 -8.47
N MET A 631 -17.83 14.96 -8.91
CA MET A 631 -17.38 15.25 -10.27
C MET A 631 -17.96 14.31 -11.33
N VAL A 632 -18.35 13.08 -10.99
CA VAL A 632 -18.83 12.06 -11.96
C VAL A 632 -19.97 12.58 -12.87
N PRO A 633 -21.05 13.20 -12.36
CA PRO A 633 -22.09 13.79 -13.22
C PRO A 633 -21.63 15.02 -14.02
N LEU A 634 -20.57 15.71 -13.59
CA LEU A 634 -20.00 16.86 -14.29
C LEU A 634 -19.16 16.45 -15.50
N VAL A 635 -18.52 15.28 -15.49
CA VAL A 635 -17.63 14.80 -16.59
C VAL A 635 -18.21 15.04 -17.99
N PRO A 636 -19.42 14.54 -18.35
CA PRO A 636 -19.95 14.76 -19.70
C PRO A 636 -20.29 16.23 -20.00
N LEU A 637 -20.58 17.04 -18.98
CA LEU A 637 -20.95 18.46 -19.11
C LEU A 637 -19.72 19.36 -19.25
N MET A 638 -18.59 18.95 -18.67
CA MET A 638 -17.29 19.59 -18.87
C MET A 638 -16.77 19.24 -20.26
N LEU A 639 -16.79 17.95 -20.61
CA LEU A 639 -16.28 17.47 -21.89
C LEU A 639 -17.04 18.02 -23.10
N ASP A 640 -18.34 18.31 -23.00
CA ASP A 640 -19.11 18.93 -24.08
C ASP A 640 -19.10 20.47 -24.07
N GLY A 641 -18.42 21.08 -23.10
CA GLY A 641 -18.32 22.53 -22.94
C GLY A 641 -19.59 23.20 -22.43
N THR A 642 -20.54 22.44 -21.86
CA THR A 642 -21.73 23.00 -21.19
C THR A 642 -21.30 23.88 -20.01
N TYR A 643 -20.30 23.43 -19.25
CA TYR A 643 -19.67 24.19 -18.18
C TYR A 643 -18.17 24.33 -18.41
N ASN A 644 -17.62 25.41 -17.89
CA ASN A 644 -16.19 25.69 -17.83
C ASN A 644 -15.70 25.50 -16.37
N PRO A 645 -14.50 24.95 -16.13
CA PRO A 645 -14.02 24.72 -14.77
C PRO A 645 -13.93 26.00 -13.93
N GLY A 646 -13.68 27.17 -14.55
CA GLY A 646 -13.72 28.48 -13.90
C GLY A 646 -15.09 28.85 -13.31
N GLN A 647 -16.16 28.14 -13.66
CA GLN A 647 -17.49 28.30 -13.04
C GLN A 647 -17.65 27.50 -11.74
N LEU A 648 -16.75 26.56 -11.45
CA LEU A 648 -16.85 25.70 -10.29
C LEU A 648 -16.37 26.40 -9.02
N VAL A 649 -17.13 26.21 -7.94
CA VAL A 649 -16.79 26.69 -6.61
C VAL A 649 -17.07 25.59 -5.60
N ILE A 650 -16.05 25.25 -4.80
CA ILE A 650 -16.23 24.38 -3.64
C ILE A 650 -17.04 25.15 -2.59
N VAL A 651 -18.22 24.64 -2.27
CA VAL A 651 -19.08 25.17 -1.22
C VAL A 651 -18.92 24.30 0.02
N ARG A 652 -18.61 24.95 1.14
CA ARG A 652 -18.46 24.35 2.47
C ARG A 652 -19.45 25.05 3.39
N GLU A 653 -20.40 24.31 3.94
CA GLU A 653 -21.51 24.91 4.69
C GLU A 653 -21.95 24.04 5.87
N ILE A 654 -22.27 24.69 6.99
CA ILE A 654 -22.95 24.05 8.13
C ILE A 654 -24.45 24.12 7.90
N LEU A 655 -25.09 22.97 7.86
CA LEU A 655 -26.53 22.83 7.69
C LEU A 655 -27.16 22.21 8.94
N THR A 656 -28.48 22.38 9.07
CA THR A 656 -29.28 21.75 10.13
C THR A 656 -29.95 20.50 9.58
N GLY A 657 -29.78 19.39 10.26
CA GLY A 657 -30.43 18.11 10.04
C GLY A 657 -31.87 18.05 10.56
N ASP A 658 -32.45 16.86 10.52
CA ASP A 658 -33.75 16.57 11.14
C ASP A 658 -33.58 16.29 12.64
N ASP A 659 -34.39 16.96 13.48
CA ASP A 659 -34.32 16.85 14.95
C ASP A 659 -34.17 15.40 15.47
N GLY A 660 -33.06 15.17 16.16
CA GLY A 660 -32.66 13.94 16.81
C GLY A 660 -33.10 13.80 18.28
N PHE A 661 -32.62 12.73 18.92
CA PHE A 661 -32.53 12.67 20.38
C PHE A 661 -31.09 12.38 20.76
N ASP A 662 -30.35 13.44 21.02
CA ASP A 662 -28.89 13.36 21.07
C ASP A 662 -28.37 13.26 22.50
N THR A 663 -27.29 12.50 22.63
CA THR A 663 -26.68 12.16 23.90
C THR A 663 -25.23 12.59 23.94
N ALA A 664 -24.93 13.62 24.72
CA ALA A 664 -23.55 13.98 25.05
C ALA A 664 -23.04 13.14 26.22
N VAL A 665 -21.88 12.48 26.05
CA VAL A 665 -21.27 11.57 27.03
C VAL A 665 -20.05 12.22 27.69
N PHE A 666 -19.94 12.05 29.01
CA PHE A 666 -18.84 12.56 29.83
C PHE A 666 -18.21 11.41 30.64
N PHE A 667 -16.88 11.40 30.78
CA PHE A 667 -16.19 10.22 31.36
C PHE A 667 -16.32 10.12 32.89
N ASP A 668 -16.50 11.24 33.59
CA ASP A 668 -16.50 11.28 35.06
C ASP A 668 -17.92 11.24 35.64
N VAL A 669 -18.01 11.16 36.97
CA VAL A 669 -19.28 11.18 37.71
C VAL A 669 -19.89 12.58 37.70
N ARG A 670 -21.22 12.67 37.65
CA ARG A 670 -21.95 13.95 37.57
C ARG A 670 -21.58 14.94 38.67
N ALA A 671 -21.22 14.47 39.86
CA ALA A 671 -20.82 15.35 40.98
C ALA A 671 -19.59 16.22 40.65
N ASN A 672 -18.78 15.80 39.68
CA ASN A 672 -17.59 16.51 39.24
C ASN A 672 -17.87 17.46 38.07
N TYR A 673 -19.12 17.74 37.71
CA TYR A 673 -19.44 18.71 36.65
C TYR A 673 -20.38 19.81 37.15
N ASP A 674 -20.18 21.02 36.65
CA ASP A 674 -21.21 22.07 36.65
C ASP A 674 -21.93 22.05 35.31
N VAL A 675 -23.25 22.17 35.32
CA VAL A 675 -24.07 22.15 34.09
C VAL A 675 -24.95 23.38 34.11
N VAL A 676 -24.76 24.25 33.12
CA VAL A 676 -25.42 25.55 33.02
C VAL A 676 -26.14 25.66 31.69
N LEU A 677 -27.46 25.79 31.70
CA LEU A 677 -28.28 26.00 30.51
C LEU A 677 -28.70 27.48 30.43
N ILE A 678 -28.26 28.19 29.40
CA ILE A 678 -28.62 29.59 29.14
C ILE A 678 -28.96 29.75 27.66
N GLY A 679 -30.21 30.14 27.38
CA GLY A 679 -30.62 30.53 26.03
C GLY A 679 -30.53 29.41 24.98
N GLY A 680 -30.73 28.15 25.38
CA GLY A 680 -30.64 26.98 24.48
C GLY A 680 -29.25 26.37 24.38
N VAL A 681 -28.23 27.03 24.94
CA VAL A 681 -26.85 26.52 24.99
C VAL A 681 -26.59 25.92 26.37
N VAL A 682 -26.10 24.68 26.40
CA VAL A 682 -25.64 24.00 27.61
C VAL A 682 -24.13 24.16 27.69
N THR A 683 -23.64 24.65 28.83
CA THR A 683 -22.21 24.61 29.15
C THR A 683 -22.00 23.58 30.24
N VAL A 684 -21.11 22.62 29.98
CA VAL A 684 -20.69 21.60 30.94
C VAL A 684 -19.25 21.91 31.33
N THR A 685 -18.96 21.99 32.62
CA THR A 685 -17.62 22.33 33.11
C THR A 685 -17.15 21.29 34.10
N HIS A 686 -15.99 20.68 33.84
CA HIS A 686 -15.39 19.72 34.75
C HIS A 686 -14.78 20.41 35.99
N LEU A 687 -15.34 20.14 37.17
CA LEU A 687 -15.04 20.73 38.46
C LEU A 687 -13.98 19.91 39.23
N GLY A 688 -12.73 19.88 38.77
CA GLY A 688 -11.65 19.23 39.53
C GLY A 688 -10.43 18.89 38.70
N GLY A 689 -9.24 19.15 39.24
CA GLY A 689 -7.99 18.90 38.52
C GLY A 689 -7.57 17.42 38.54
N VAL A 690 -7.26 16.90 37.36
CA VAL A 690 -6.33 15.80 37.10
C VAL A 690 -6.57 14.54 37.95
N ILE A 691 -7.31 13.58 37.41
CA ILE A 691 -7.30 12.22 37.93
C ILE A 691 -5.97 11.58 37.48
N GLY A 692 -5.05 11.40 38.43
CA GLY A 692 -3.73 10.85 38.16
C GLY A 692 -3.78 9.40 37.69
N GLY A 693 -3.43 9.15 36.43
CA GLY A 693 -3.08 7.83 35.92
C GLY A 693 -1.74 7.37 36.50
N GLY A 694 -1.78 6.38 37.38
CA GLY A 694 -0.57 5.75 37.91
C GLY A 694 0.13 4.91 36.85
N GLY A 695 1.26 5.40 36.32
CA GLY A 695 2.40 4.55 35.95
C GLY A 695 2.33 3.67 34.70
N GLY A 696 1.40 3.89 33.77
CA GLY A 696 1.36 3.14 32.52
C GLY A 696 0.75 3.94 31.36
N GLY A 697 1.47 4.92 30.81
CA GLY A 697 1.17 5.53 29.50
C GLY A 697 -0.08 6.42 29.38
N PHE A 698 -1.12 6.23 30.20
CA PHE A 698 -2.36 7.00 30.10
C PHE A 698 -2.28 8.30 30.90
N GLY A 699 -2.37 9.41 30.18
CA GLY A 699 -2.30 10.78 30.68
C GLY A 699 -3.51 11.18 31.53
N PHE A 700 -3.47 12.41 32.02
CA PHE A 700 -4.49 13.00 32.85
C PHE A 700 -5.74 13.32 32.02
N ARG A 701 -6.88 12.66 32.26
CA ARG A 701 -8.16 13.00 31.59
C ARG A 701 -8.85 14.18 32.27
N PHE A 702 -9.29 15.16 31.50
CA PHE A 702 -9.99 16.37 31.94
C PHE A 702 -10.84 16.95 30.80
N ASP A 703 -12.17 16.81 30.92
CA ASP A 703 -13.17 17.25 29.93
C ASP A 703 -13.29 18.78 29.79
N GLY A 704 -12.46 19.56 30.48
CA GLY A 704 -12.48 21.02 30.34
C GLY A 704 -13.86 21.70 30.46
N ILE A 705 -14.17 22.53 29.47
CA ILE A 705 -15.38 23.34 29.38
C ILE A 705 -16.01 23.13 28.00
N ASP A 706 -17.06 22.32 27.96
CA ASP A 706 -17.76 21.98 26.72
C ASP A 706 -18.99 22.83 26.53
N ARG A 707 -19.26 23.18 25.26
CA ARG A 707 -20.45 23.91 24.86
C ARG A 707 -21.29 23.03 23.93
N LEU A 708 -22.50 22.74 24.37
CA LEU A 708 -23.46 21.89 23.67
C LEU A 708 -24.66 22.70 23.19
N THR A 709 -25.10 22.44 21.98
CA THR A 709 -26.37 22.88 21.40
C THR A 709 -27.10 21.68 20.81
N ASN A 710 -28.44 21.71 20.77
CA ASN A 710 -29.25 20.61 20.24
C ASN A 710 -28.87 19.24 20.86
N VAL A 711 -28.95 19.14 22.20
CA VAL A 711 -28.66 17.90 22.94
C VAL A 711 -29.71 17.72 24.03
N GLU A 712 -30.38 16.56 24.00
CA GLU A 712 -31.52 16.26 24.88
C GLU A 712 -31.09 15.48 26.13
N ARG A 713 -29.95 14.78 26.08
CA ARG A 713 -29.47 13.92 27.16
C ARG A 713 -27.99 14.08 27.45
N LEU A 714 -27.65 14.22 28.73
CA LEU A 714 -26.27 14.16 29.22
C LEU A 714 -26.05 12.84 29.97
N GLN A 715 -25.05 12.08 29.53
CA GLN A 715 -24.69 10.78 30.09
C GLN A 715 -23.37 10.88 30.87
N PHE A 716 -23.43 10.78 32.20
CA PHE A 716 -22.24 10.72 33.05
C PHE A 716 -21.91 9.25 33.41
N ALA A 717 -20.78 9.02 34.08
CA ALA A 717 -20.38 7.68 34.51
C ALA A 717 -21.37 7.01 35.48
N ASP A 718 -22.02 7.79 36.34
CA ASP A 718 -22.88 7.32 37.44
C ASP A 718 -24.39 7.54 37.21
N GLN A 719 -24.78 8.52 36.38
CA GLN A 719 -26.19 8.86 36.14
C GLN A 719 -26.44 9.60 34.83
N VAL A 720 -27.71 9.72 34.47
CA VAL A 720 -28.21 10.43 33.29
C VAL A 720 -28.94 11.70 33.72
N VAL A 721 -28.74 12.79 32.98
CA VAL A 721 -29.50 14.03 33.12
C VAL A 721 -30.26 14.30 31.81
N ILE A 722 -31.58 14.35 31.89
CA ILE A 722 -32.45 14.65 30.74
C ILE A 722 -32.71 16.16 30.70
N LEU A 723 -32.39 16.78 29.58
CA LEU A 723 -32.54 18.20 29.32
C LEU A 723 -33.91 18.53 28.69
N ASP A 724 -34.45 17.63 27.85
CA ASP A 724 -35.83 17.71 27.35
C ASP A 724 -36.71 16.53 27.81
N PRO A 725 -37.36 16.63 29.00
CA PRO A 725 -38.19 15.56 29.53
C PRO A 725 -39.45 15.33 28.69
N GLY A 726 -39.50 14.17 28.02
CA GLY A 726 -40.66 13.71 27.27
C GLY A 726 -40.43 13.56 25.77
N ALA A 727 -39.24 13.92 25.28
CA ALA A 727 -38.84 13.68 23.90
C ALA A 727 -38.59 12.18 23.61
N ASN A 728 -37.96 11.42 24.53
CA ASN A 728 -37.85 9.95 24.47
C ASN A 728 -38.29 9.23 25.75
N ALA A 729 -38.75 7.97 25.64
CA ALA A 729 -38.96 7.13 26.81
C ALA A 729 -37.63 6.48 27.24
N GLN A 730 -37.23 6.69 28.50
CA GLN A 730 -35.91 6.24 28.96
C GLN A 730 -35.92 4.76 29.37
N PRO A 731 -34.78 4.06 29.23
CA PRO A 731 -34.68 2.65 29.53
C PRO A 731 -34.70 2.45 31.04
N GLN A 732 -35.38 1.38 31.48
CA GLN A 732 -35.45 1.01 32.89
C GLN A 732 -34.79 -0.34 33.13
N GLY A 733 -34.08 -0.46 34.25
CA GLY A 733 -33.36 -1.67 34.63
C GLY A 733 -31.85 -1.54 34.47
N GLN A 734 -31.13 -2.64 34.67
CA GLN A 734 -29.69 -2.73 34.49
C GLN A 734 -29.34 -4.07 33.84
N LEU A 735 -28.23 -4.09 33.10
CA LEU A 735 -27.66 -5.33 32.61
C LEU A 735 -27.18 -6.19 33.79
N ALA A 736 -27.36 -7.50 33.69
CA ALA A 736 -26.90 -8.43 34.72
C ALA A 736 -25.73 -9.28 34.21
N ILE A 737 -24.60 -9.21 34.90
CA ILE A 737 -23.47 -10.13 34.70
C ILE A 737 -23.78 -11.43 35.46
N SER A 738 -23.50 -12.58 34.86
CA SER A 738 -23.81 -13.90 35.41
C SER A 738 -23.22 -14.17 36.80
N ASP A 739 -22.10 -13.53 37.11
CA ASP A 739 -21.44 -13.57 38.42
C ASP A 739 -20.87 -12.19 38.75
N ALA A 740 -21.28 -11.63 39.89
CA ALA A 740 -20.80 -10.34 40.37
C ALA A 740 -19.50 -10.45 41.19
N THR A 741 -18.99 -11.66 41.40
CA THR A 741 -17.72 -11.98 42.08
C THR A 741 -16.76 -12.72 41.14
N PRO A 742 -16.27 -12.06 40.06
CA PRO A 742 -15.52 -12.72 39.01
C PRO A 742 -14.13 -13.17 39.48
N ALA A 743 -13.63 -14.28 38.94
CA ALA A 743 -12.25 -14.76 39.12
C ALA A 743 -11.51 -14.86 37.77
N VAL A 744 -10.18 -14.80 37.79
CA VAL A 744 -9.36 -14.97 36.58
C VAL A 744 -9.65 -16.31 35.89
N GLY A 745 -9.87 -16.28 34.57
CA GLY A 745 -10.20 -17.44 33.75
C GLY A 745 -11.69 -17.82 33.74
N GLN A 746 -12.55 -17.12 34.49
CA GLN A 746 -13.98 -17.34 34.50
C GLN A 746 -14.64 -16.80 33.22
N LEU A 747 -15.55 -17.57 32.61
CA LEU A 747 -16.45 -17.09 31.56
C LEU A 747 -17.65 -16.37 32.20
N LEU A 748 -17.76 -15.08 31.95
CA LEU A 748 -18.90 -14.26 32.31
C LEU A 748 -19.86 -14.12 31.13
N THR A 749 -21.16 -14.04 31.42
CA THR A 749 -22.21 -13.80 30.41
C THR A 749 -23.15 -12.68 30.85
N VAL A 750 -23.76 -11.99 29.90
CA VAL A 750 -24.62 -10.83 30.12
C VAL A 750 -26.07 -11.19 29.86
N SER A 751 -26.98 -10.71 30.72
CA SER A 751 -28.41 -10.81 30.54
C SER A 751 -29.06 -9.42 30.53
N ALA A 752 -29.79 -9.14 29.46
CA ALA A 752 -30.62 -7.93 29.31
C ALA A 752 -32.08 -8.14 29.74
N ALA A 753 -32.43 -9.27 30.37
CA ALA A 753 -33.81 -9.62 30.70
C ALA A 753 -34.51 -8.65 31.67
N ALA A 754 -33.74 -7.84 32.41
CA ALA A 754 -34.24 -6.83 33.33
C ALA A 754 -34.41 -5.45 32.68
N ILE A 755 -33.96 -5.27 31.44
CA ILE A 755 -34.14 -4.03 30.68
C ILE A 755 -35.56 -3.99 30.13
N THR A 756 -36.25 -2.89 30.38
CA THR A 756 -37.56 -2.60 29.81
C THR A 756 -37.57 -1.20 29.26
N ASP A 757 -38.08 -1.07 28.04
CA ASP A 757 -38.25 0.20 27.35
C ASP A 757 -39.68 0.32 26.81
N ALA A 758 -40.25 1.53 26.81
CA ALA A 758 -41.67 1.74 26.53
C ALA A 758 -42.00 1.83 25.03
N ASP A 759 -41.07 2.31 24.22
CA ASP A 759 -41.10 2.35 22.75
C ASP A 759 -40.47 1.09 22.13
N GLY A 760 -39.59 0.40 22.84
CA GLY A 760 -39.22 -0.98 22.59
C GLY A 760 -37.72 -1.22 22.55
N LEU A 761 -37.30 -2.46 22.83
CA LEU A 761 -35.89 -2.82 22.94
C LEU A 761 -35.39 -3.45 21.63
N GLY A 762 -34.47 -2.77 20.94
CA GLY A 762 -33.74 -3.32 19.79
C GLY A 762 -32.65 -4.33 20.17
N PRO A 763 -31.91 -4.88 19.18
CA PRO A 763 -30.71 -5.67 19.46
C PRO A 763 -29.67 -4.84 20.22
N ILE A 764 -29.13 -5.41 21.30
CA ILE A 764 -28.13 -4.74 22.15
C ILE A 764 -26.73 -5.24 21.79
N ASN A 765 -25.84 -4.30 21.50
CA ASN A 765 -24.40 -4.55 21.37
C ASN A 765 -23.73 -4.31 22.71
N PHE A 766 -22.90 -5.26 23.15
CA PHE A 766 -22.26 -5.22 24.46
C PHE A 766 -20.77 -4.92 24.34
N THR A 767 -20.28 -3.98 25.14
CA THR A 767 -18.86 -3.65 25.31
C THR A 767 -18.47 -3.84 26.77
N TRP A 768 -17.38 -4.56 27.00
CA TRP A 768 -16.87 -4.81 28.36
C TRP A 768 -15.91 -3.71 28.80
N GLN A 769 -16.08 -3.28 30.04
CA GLN A 769 -15.33 -2.17 30.61
C GLN A 769 -14.74 -2.56 31.96
N PHE A 770 -13.62 -1.95 32.33
CA PHE A 770 -12.96 -2.12 33.62
C PHE A 770 -12.75 -0.78 34.29
N GLU A 771 -12.65 -0.78 35.62
CA GLU A 771 -12.33 0.42 36.37
C GLU A 771 -10.82 0.46 36.66
N PRO A 772 -10.06 1.34 35.99
CA PRO A 772 -8.61 1.43 36.17
C PRO A 772 -8.21 1.85 37.59
N ASN A 773 -9.07 2.64 38.25
CA ASN A 773 -8.87 3.10 39.62
C ASN A 773 -10.03 2.61 40.51
N PRO A 774 -9.92 1.42 41.13
CA PRO A 774 -11.01 0.84 41.90
C PRO A 774 -11.59 1.77 42.96
N GLY A 775 -12.88 2.11 42.83
CA GLY A 775 -13.62 2.95 43.78
C GLY A 775 -14.03 4.31 43.24
N THR A 776 -13.56 4.73 42.07
CA THR A 776 -13.88 6.04 41.47
C THR A 776 -15.24 6.05 40.76
N GLY A 777 -15.70 4.91 40.25
CA GLY A 777 -16.89 4.79 39.40
C GLY A 777 -16.63 5.12 37.93
N ILE A 778 -15.39 5.36 37.54
CA ILE A 778 -14.96 5.67 36.17
C ILE A 778 -14.48 4.38 35.52
N PHE A 779 -15.03 4.03 34.36
CA PHE A 779 -14.66 2.82 33.66
C PHE A 779 -14.16 3.15 32.26
N GLU A 780 -13.23 2.34 31.79
CA GLU A 780 -12.66 2.38 30.45
C GLU A 780 -12.93 1.05 29.74
N ASP A 781 -12.97 1.07 28.42
CA ASP A 781 -13.20 -0.12 27.63
C ASP A 781 -12.02 -1.09 27.73
N ILE A 782 -12.32 -2.39 27.81
CA ILE A 782 -11.30 -3.43 27.84
C ILE A 782 -10.80 -3.63 26.42
N LEU A 783 -9.50 -3.43 26.22
CA LEU A 783 -8.81 -3.70 24.96
C LEU A 783 -8.02 -5.01 25.03
N ILE A 784 -8.02 -5.77 23.93
CA ILE A 784 -7.19 -6.96 23.74
C ILE A 784 -6.22 -6.74 22.59
N GLU A 785 -4.95 -7.08 22.79
CA GLU A 785 -3.95 -7.06 21.72
C GLU A 785 -4.23 -8.21 20.75
N THR A 786 -4.55 -7.86 19.52
CA THR A 786 -4.59 -8.76 18.38
C THR A 786 -3.28 -8.63 17.60
N GLY A 787 -2.92 -9.61 16.78
CA GLY A 787 -1.68 -9.57 15.99
C GLY A 787 -1.58 -8.39 15.00
N VAL A 788 -2.59 -7.52 14.96
CA VAL A 788 -2.74 -6.35 14.08
C VAL A 788 -3.08 -5.05 14.83
N GLY A 789 -3.24 -5.04 16.15
CA GLY A 789 -3.58 -3.85 16.93
C GLY A 789 -4.25 -4.15 18.28
N PHE A 790 -4.92 -3.16 18.87
CA PHE A 790 -5.81 -3.37 20.01
C PHE A 790 -7.26 -3.35 19.54
N GLU A 791 -8.08 -4.28 20.03
CA GLU A 791 -9.51 -4.36 19.73
C GLU A 791 -10.34 -4.32 21.02
N HIS A 792 -11.50 -3.66 20.97
CA HIS A 792 -12.48 -3.63 22.04
C HIS A 792 -13.08 -5.01 22.31
N VAL A 793 -13.17 -5.39 23.58
CA VAL A 793 -13.81 -6.65 23.99
C VAL A 793 -15.32 -6.51 23.94
N ARG A 794 -15.93 -7.27 23.03
CA ARG A 794 -17.37 -7.18 22.73
C ARG A 794 -18.11 -8.49 22.83
N GLY A 795 -19.43 -8.37 22.95
CA GLY A 795 -20.38 -9.47 22.92
C GLY A 795 -20.90 -9.88 24.29
N ALA A 796 -21.92 -10.73 24.29
CA ALA A 796 -22.64 -11.13 25.49
C ALA A 796 -21.84 -12.05 26.44
N SER A 797 -20.58 -12.38 26.12
CA SER A 797 -19.73 -13.23 26.93
C SER A 797 -18.28 -12.79 26.88
N PHE A 798 -17.58 -12.86 28.02
CA PHE A 798 -16.16 -12.52 28.13
C PHE A 798 -15.46 -13.48 29.11
N THR A 799 -14.25 -13.93 28.76
CA THR A 799 -13.42 -14.71 29.67
C THR A 799 -12.43 -13.79 30.37
N VAL A 800 -12.51 -13.71 31.70
CA VAL A 800 -11.68 -12.79 32.49
C VAL A 800 -10.20 -13.11 32.32
N THR A 801 -9.43 -12.14 31.85
CA THR A 801 -8.01 -12.27 31.59
C THR A 801 -7.17 -11.89 32.82
N PRO A 802 -5.94 -12.43 32.99
CA PRO A 802 -5.11 -12.17 34.17
C PRO A 802 -4.74 -10.69 34.39
N ASN A 803 -4.67 -9.88 33.33
CA ASN A 803 -4.38 -8.45 33.41
C ASN A 803 -5.48 -7.61 34.07
N LEU A 804 -6.67 -8.19 34.31
CA LEU A 804 -7.79 -7.52 34.98
C LEU A 804 -7.90 -7.87 36.47
N ALA A 805 -6.95 -8.66 37.00
CA ALA A 805 -6.85 -9.00 38.41
C ALA A 805 -6.91 -7.76 39.32
N GLY A 806 -7.75 -7.80 40.36
CA GLY A 806 -7.93 -6.70 41.30
C GLY A 806 -8.78 -5.51 40.79
N LEU A 807 -9.22 -5.52 39.53
CA LEU A 807 -10.05 -4.45 38.94
C LEU A 807 -11.53 -4.84 39.01
N ARG A 808 -12.43 -3.84 39.00
CA ARG A 808 -13.88 -4.07 38.89
C ARG A 808 -14.29 -4.03 37.43
N LEU A 809 -15.21 -4.90 37.03
CA LEU A 809 -15.71 -4.99 35.67
C LEU A 809 -17.14 -4.44 35.60
N ARG A 810 -17.53 -3.92 34.44
CA ARG A 810 -18.92 -3.68 34.07
C ARG A 810 -19.11 -3.99 32.58
N VAL A 811 -20.37 -4.08 32.17
CA VAL A 811 -20.73 -4.13 30.75
C VAL A 811 -21.63 -2.95 30.41
N GLU A 812 -21.35 -2.32 29.29
CA GLU A 812 -22.20 -1.34 28.63
C GLU A 812 -22.90 -1.99 27.43
N GLY A 813 -24.15 -1.64 27.22
CA GLY A 813 -24.97 -2.09 26.12
C GLY A 813 -25.55 -0.90 25.36
N ILE A 814 -25.38 -0.87 24.05
CA ILE A 814 -25.95 0.15 23.17
C ILE A 814 -27.00 -0.49 22.26
N TYR A 815 -28.15 0.14 22.11
CA TYR A 815 -29.20 -0.31 21.19
C TYR A 815 -29.98 0.88 20.62
N THR A 816 -30.67 0.64 19.51
CA THR A 816 -31.67 1.57 18.98
C THR A 816 -33.06 1.10 19.40
N ASP A 817 -33.84 1.98 20.02
CA ASP A 817 -35.20 1.66 20.46
C ASP A 817 -36.21 1.62 19.29
N GLY A 818 -37.48 1.41 19.61
CA GLY A 818 -38.56 1.40 18.60
C GLY A 818 -38.93 2.78 18.04
N GLY A 819 -38.49 3.86 18.70
CA GLY A 819 -38.61 5.25 18.27
C GLY A 819 -37.48 5.70 17.36
N GLY A 820 -36.37 4.95 17.30
CA GLY A 820 -35.18 5.29 16.54
C GLY A 820 -34.10 5.97 17.37
N THR A 821 -34.23 6.03 18.69
CA THR A 821 -33.22 6.68 19.55
C THR A 821 -32.13 5.70 19.97
N LEU A 822 -30.86 6.12 19.88
CA LEU A 822 -29.74 5.36 20.43
C LEU A 822 -29.72 5.48 21.96
N GLU A 823 -29.63 4.35 22.65
CA GLU A 823 -29.69 4.30 24.10
C GLU A 823 -28.56 3.47 24.71
N ILE A 824 -28.09 3.90 25.89
CA ILE A 824 -27.03 3.26 26.65
C ILE A 824 -27.60 2.65 27.93
N VAL A 825 -27.36 1.34 28.14
CA VAL A 825 -27.68 0.63 29.38
C VAL A 825 -26.42 0.00 29.98
N ARG A 826 -26.26 0.08 31.30
CA ARG A 826 -25.06 -0.42 32.00
C ARG A 826 -25.40 -1.48 33.03
N SER A 827 -24.45 -2.36 33.32
CA SER A 827 -24.53 -3.23 34.50
C SER A 827 -24.10 -2.50 35.77
N GLY A 828 -24.49 -3.04 36.92
CA GLY A 828 -23.77 -2.73 38.16
C GLY A 828 -22.31 -3.21 38.09
N PRO A 829 -21.38 -2.55 38.80
CA PRO A 829 -19.99 -2.97 38.85
C PRO A 829 -19.84 -4.27 39.66
N THR A 830 -18.97 -5.17 39.21
CA THR A 830 -18.62 -6.37 39.96
C THR A 830 -17.82 -6.03 41.22
N THR A 831 -17.60 -7.00 42.12
CA THR A 831 -16.45 -6.92 43.02
C THR A 831 -15.15 -6.97 42.22
N ALA A 832 -14.04 -6.61 42.85
CA ALA A 832 -12.72 -6.78 42.22
C ALA A 832 -12.54 -8.23 41.76
N VAL A 833 -11.95 -8.43 40.59
CA VAL A 833 -11.62 -9.75 40.06
C VAL A 833 -10.71 -10.44 41.06
N ASP A 834 -11.17 -11.59 41.54
CA ASP A 834 -10.40 -12.46 42.42
C ASP A 834 -9.18 -12.99 41.66
N ASP A 835 -8.01 -12.65 42.19
CA ASP A 835 -6.71 -13.03 41.68
C ASP A 835 -6.11 -14.20 42.44
N SER A 836 -6.85 -14.82 43.38
CA SER A 836 -6.37 -15.94 44.19
C SER A 836 -5.72 -17.05 43.34
N PRO A 837 -4.63 -17.66 43.83
CA PRO A 837 -3.87 -18.64 43.05
C PRO A 837 -4.71 -19.87 42.72
N ALA A 838 -4.65 -20.33 41.48
CA ALA A 838 -5.40 -21.49 40.98
C ALA A 838 -4.51 -22.39 40.09
N VAL A 839 -4.75 -23.70 40.15
CA VAL A 839 -4.10 -24.68 39.27
C VAL A 839 -4.86 -24.74 37.94
N ILE A 840 -4.21 -24.33 36.85
CA ILE A 840 -4.82 -24.24 35.52
C ILE A 840 -4.49 -25.43 34.61
N ALA A 841 -3.41 -26.17 34.90
CA ALA A 841 -3.08 -27.39 34.18
C ALA A 841 -2.33 -28.40 35.06
N SER A 842 -2.49 -29.69 34.76
CA SER A 842 -1.73 -30.78 35.38
C SER A 842 -1.12 -31.68 34.30
N ILE A 843 0.18 -31.95 34.40
CA ILE A 843 0.96 -32.77 33.48
C ILE A 843 1.56 -33.92 34.28
N ILE A 844 1.42 -35.16 33.78
CA ILE A 844 1.97 -36.35 34.42
C ILE A 844 3.13 -36.85 33.55
N GLY A 845 4.34 -36.96 34.12
CA GLY A 845 5.57 -37.32 33.39
C GLY A 845 6.36 -36.11 32.89
N ASP A 846 7.12 -36.29 31.81
CA ASP A 846 8.00 -35.26 31.22
C ASP A 846 7.31 -34.41 30.13
N GLY A 847 5.99 -34.50 30.02
CA GLY A 847 5.21 -33.81 29.00
C GLY A 847 5.22 -34.48 27.62
N THR A 848 5.95 -35.59 27.43
CA THR A 848 5.89 -36.42 26.22
C THR A 848 5.08 -37.70 26.46
N PRO A 849 4.44 -38.31 25.44
CA PRO A 849 3.75 -39.59 25.60
C PRO A 849 4.76 -40.70 25.94
N GLN A 850 4.93 -41.02 27.22
CA GLN A 850 5.86 -42.06 27.69
C GLN A 850 5.14 -43.15 28.48
N ARG A 851 5.07 -44.32 27.85
CA ARG A 851 5.28 -45.69 28.39
C ARG A 851 5.24 -45.83 29.93
N SER A 852 4.04 -45.95 30.50
CA SER A 852 3.73 -46.60 31.80
C SER A 852 4.56 -46.20 33.05
N VAL A 853 5.29 -45.09 33.01
CA VAL A 853 6.26 -44.69 34.04
C VAL A 853 6.01 -43.24 34.46
N VAL A 854 5.40 -43.06 35.63
CA VAL A 854 5.22 -41.74 36.25
C VAL A 854 6.44 -41.42 37.12
N THR A 855 7.33 -40.59 36.60
CA THR A 855 8.53 -40.09 37.29
C THR A 855 8.35 -38.66 37.83
N GLN A 856 7.40 -37.92 37.25
CA GLN A 856 7.14 -36.51 37.58
C GLN A 856 5.63 -36.19 37.52
N LEU A 857 5.21 -35.15 38.24
CA LEU A 857 3.89 -34.52 38.17
C LEU A 857 4.11 -33.01 38.16
N ALA A 858 3.69 -32.31 37.12
CA ALA A 858 3.77 -30.87 37.05
C ALA A 858 2.39 -30.23 37.15
N LEU A 859 2.28 -29.15 37.92
CA LEU A 859 1.10 -28.28 37.96
C LEU A 859 1.48 -26.90 37.45
N GLN A 860 0.65 -26.36 36.58
CA GLN A 860 0.76 -24.97 36.16
C GLN A 860 -0.23 -24.13 36.96
N PHE A 861 0.25 -23.04 37.53
CA PHE A 861 -0.55 -22.04 38.23
C PHE A 861 -0.83 -20.85 37.32
N ASN A 862 -1.94 -20.16 37.55
CA ASN A 862 -2.26 -18.88 36.88
C ASN A 862 -1.22 -17.78 37.19
N GLU A 863 -0.50 -17.88 38.31
CA GLU A 863 0.49 -16.90 38.78
C GLU A 863 1.68 -17.54 39.54
N ASP A 864 2.65 -16.72 39.98
CA ASP A 864 3.81 -17.18 40.74
C ASP A 864 3.46 -17.47 42.22
N VAL A 865 3.59 -18.73 42.61
CA VAL A 865 3.34 -19.22 43.98
C VAL A 865 4.60 -19.74 44.67
N SER A 866 5.78 -19.47 44.10
CA SER A 866 7.06 -20.07 44.50
C SER A 866 7.42 -19.90 45.98
N ALA A 867 6.97 -18.82 46.62
CA ALA A 867 7.29 -18.51 48.01
C ALA A 867 6.52 -19.36 49.03
N SER A 868 5.35 -19.87 48.67
CA SER A 868 4.48 -20.65 49.57
C SER A 868 4.50 -22.15 49.27
N LEU A 869 4.83 -22.53 48.04
CA LEU A 869 4.73 -23.92 47.60
C LEU A 869 5.93 -24.76 48.06
N THR A 870 5.67 -25.75 48.92
CA THR A 870 6.66 -26.74 49.34
C THR A 870 6.21 -28.18 49.08
N VAL A 871 7.14 -29.14 49.12
CA VAL A 871 6.80 -30.58 48.98
C VAL A 871 5.82 -31.06 50.06
N GLY A 872 5.79 -30.41 51.22
CA GLY A 872 4.92 -30.79 52.34
C GLY A 872 3.44 -30.44 52.14
N ASP A 873 3.15 -29.56 51.17
CA ASP A 873 1.81 -29.04 50.92
C ASP A 873 1.01 -29.97 50.00
N LEU A 874 1.68 -30.86 49.27
CA LEU A 874 1.06 -31.89 48.44
C LEU A 874 0.93 -33.22 49.21
N SER A 875 -0.25 -33.82 49.15
CA SER A 875 -0.51 -35.20 49.55
C SER A 875 -0.66 -36.09 48.32
N LEU A 876 0.05 -37.22 48.27
CA LEU A 876 -0.13 -38.22 47.22
C LEU A 876 -0.37 -39.59 47.87
N VAL A 877 -1.51 -40.21 47.59
CA VAL A 877 -1.91 -41.49 48.20
C VAL A 877 -2.22 -42.51 47.13
N ASN A 878 -1.60 -43.69 47.21
CA ASN A 878 -2.03 -44.84 46.42
C ASN A 878 -3.29 -45.42 47.07
N LEU A 879 -4.43 -45.26 46.41
CA LEU A 879 -5.75 -45.66 46.91
C LEU A 879 -5.92 -47.18 47.00
N ASP A 880 -5.20 -47.96 46.17
CA ASP A 880 -5.34 -49.42 46.17
C ASP A 880 -4.62 -50.07 47.36
N THR A 881 -3.53 -49.45 47.82
CA THR A 881 -2.74 -49.92 48.96
C THR A 881 -2.95 -49.10 50.23
N ALA A 882 -3.64 -47.96 50.14
CA ALA A 882 -3.79 -46.94 51.17
C ALA A 882 -2.44 -46.40 51.72
N VAL A 883 -1.37 -46.46 50.92
CA VAL A 883 -0.04 -45.99 51.28
C VAL A 883 0.19 -44.59 50.70
N ALA A 884 0.47 -43.62 51.57
CA ALA A 884 0.90 -42.28 51.16
C ALA A 884 2.36 -42.30 50.69
N VAL A 885 2.64 -41.63 49.58
CA VAL A 885 4.01 -41.39 49.12
C VAL A 885 4.61 -40.31 50.03
N SER A 886 5.71 -40.63 50.70
CA SER A 886 6.28 -39.72 51.70
C SER A 886 6.99 -38.53 51.03
N PRO A 887 7.00 -37.33 51.66
CA PRO A 887 7.75 -36.17 51.17
C PRO A 887 9.24 -36.44 50.94
N ALA A 888 9.85 -37.35 51.70
CA ALA A 888 11.26 -37.73 51.53
C ALA A 888 11.54 -38.52 50.23
N SER A 889 10.48 -39.02 49.57
CA SER A 889 10.55 -39.73 48.30
C SER A 889 10.24 -38.82 47.10
N MET A 890 9.93 -37.54 47.34
CA MET A 890 9.56 -36.52 46.36
C MET A 890 10.60 -35.38 46.34
N ALA A 891 10.74 -34.72 45.19
CA ALA A 891 11.47 -33.45 45.07
C ALA A 891 10.65 -32.47 44.23
N LEU A 892 10.55 -31.21 44.66
CA LEU A 892 9.84 -30.14 43.97
C LEU A 892 10.82 -29.14 43.36
N ALA A 893 10.56 -28.73 42.12
CA ALA A 893 11.19 -27.59 41.48
C ALA A 893 10.11 -26.66 40.92
N TYR A 894 10.24 -25.35 41.13
CA TYR A 894 9.30 -24.36 40.60
C TYR A 894 9.98 -23.50 39.54
N ASN A 895 9.31 -23.29 38.41
CA ASN A 895 9.74 -22.37 37.36
C ASN A 895 8.86 -21.12 37.36
N ALA A 896 9.40 -20.01 37.86
CA ALA A 896 8.72 -18.72 37.95
C ALA A 896 8.49 -18.04 36.58
N ALA A 897 9.18 -18.47 35.52
CA ALA A 897 8.92 -17.94 34.17
C ALA A 897 7.70 -18.59 33.50
N THR A 898 7.31 -19.79 33.94
CA THR A 898 6.18 -20.55 33.36
C THR A 898 5.10 -20.87 34.40
N ASN A 899 5.21 -20.33 35.61
CA ASN A 899 4.36 -20.61 36.77
C ASN A 899 4.12 -22.10 37.01
N THR A 900 5.13 -22.93 36.73
CA THR A 900 4.99 -24.40 36.74
C THR A 900 5.76 -25.01 37.89
N ALA A 901 5.06 -25.74 38.76
CA ALA A 901 5.65 -26.58 39.80
C ALA A 901 5.82 -28.00 39.28
N VAL A 902 7.03 -28.53 39.25
CA VAL A 902 7.33 -29.91 38.84
C VAL A 902 7.77 -30.72 40.05
N TRP A 903 6.97 -31.71 40.42
CA TRP A 903 7.34 -32.73 41.39
C TRP A 903 7.97 -33.93 40.69
N THR A 904 9.01 -34.49 41.27
CA THR A 904 9.72 -35.67 40.79
C THR A 904 9.83 -36.70 41.90
N PHE A 905 9.92 -37.99 41.57
CA PHE A 905 9.87 -39.08 42.55
C PHE A 905 11.19 -39.89 42.66
N PRO A 906 12.34 -39.26 42.97
CA PRO A 906 13.65 -39.92 42.87
C PRO A 906 13.93 -40.95 43.97
N GLY A 907 13.23 -40.89 45.11
CA GLY A 907 13.47 -41.76 46.27
C GLY A 907 12.79 -43.14 46.22
N LEU A 908 12.03 -43.42 45.15
CA LEU A 908 11.31 -44.68 44.95
C LEU A 908 12.10 -45.66 44.07
N PRO A 909 11.88 -46.99 44.17
CA PRO A 909 12.60 -47.97 43.37
C PRO A 909 12.46 -47.70 41.86
N GLY A 910 13.56 -47.31 41.20
CA GLY A 910 13.57 -46.96 39.77
C GLY A 910 13.22 -45.50 39.44
N GLY A 911 12.95 -44.65 40.44
CA GLY A 911 12.55 -43.25 40.24
C GLY A 911 11.09 -43.06 39.82
N THR A 912 10.24 -44.09 39.98
CA THR A 912 8.86 -44.13 39.48
C THR A 912 7.88 -44.46 40.59
N LEU A 913 6.63 -43.98 40.51
CA LEU A 913 5.54 -44.46 41.38
C LEU A 913 5.30 -45.97 41.23
N ALA A 914 4.60 -46.62 42.16
CA ALA A 914 4.21 -48.03 42.09
C ALA A 914 2.86 -48.18 41.36
N ASP A 915 2.44 -49.41 41.06
CA ASP A 915 1.17 -49.65 40.35
C ASP A 915 -0.05 -49.41 41.24
N GLY A 916 -1.12 -48.93 40.62
CA GLY A 916 -2.40 -48.67 41.27
C GLY A 916 -2.92 -47.26 41.06
N ASN A 917 -4.03 -46.98 41.74
CA ASN A 917 -4.76 -45.73 41.70
C ASN A 917 -4.13 -44.72 42.65
N TYR A 918 -3.95 -43.49 42.20
CA TYR A 918 -3.38 -42.41 42.98
C TYR A 918 -4.33 -41.22 43.05
N THR A 919 -4.37 -40.58 44.22
CA THR A 919 -4.96 -39.25 44.39
C THR A 919 -3.87 -38.29 44.85
N ALA A 920 -3.66 -37.22 44.08
CA ALA A 920 -2.85 -36.08 44.46
C ALA A 920 -3.77 -34.98 44.98
N THR A 921 -3.55 -34.48 46.20
CA THR A 921 -4.33 -33.39 46.79
C THR A 921 -3.40 -32.27 47.24
N LEU A 922 -3.72 -31.04 46.84
CA LEU A 922 -3.08 -29.81 47.29
C LEU A 922 -4.15 -28.95 47.97
N PRO A 923 -4.13 -28.81 49.31
CA PRO A 923 -5.15 -28.06 50.03
C PRO A 923 -5.06 -26.57 49.74
N ALA A 924 -6.20 -25.91 49.71
CA ALA A 924 -6.33 -24.52 49.31
C ALA A 924 -5.53 -23.57 50.23
N ALA A 925 -5.56 -23.87 51.53
CA ALA A 925 -4.86 -23.11 52.56
C ALA A 925 -3.32 -23.29 52.54
N SER A 926 -2.80 -24.22 51.75
CA SER A 926 -1.37 -24.55 51.73
C SER A 926 -0.57 -23.76 50.69
N VAL A 927 -1.24 -23.09 49.75
CA VAL A 927 -0.57 -22.31 48.70
C VAL A 927 -1.15 -20.92 48.65
N ALA A 928 -0.25 -19.95 48.68
CA ALA A 928 -0.56 -18.54 48.55
C ALA A 928 0.37 -17.84 47.56
N ASP A 929 -0.11 -16.79 46.93
CA ASP A 929 0.69 -15.93 46.07
C ASP A 929 1.70 -15.09 46.89
N ALA A 930 2.44 -14.21 46.22
CA ALA A 930 3.35 -13.28 46.88
C ALA A 930 2.64 -12.22 47.75
N ALA A 931 1.34 -11.98 47.54
CA ALA A 931 0.50 -11.06 48.30
C ALA A 931 -0.13 -11.70 49.55
N GLY A 932 -0.06 -13.04 49.67
CA GLY A 932 -0.61 -13.81 50.78
C GLY A 932 -2.05 -14.29 50.58
N ASN A 933 -2.60 -14.21 49.37
CA ASN A 933 -3.91 -14.76 49.02
C ASN A 933 -3.82 -16.28 48.88
N THR A 934 -4.68 -17.04 49.57
CA THR A 934 -4.69 -18.51 49.50
C THR A 934 -5.51 -19.02 48.33
N MET A 935 -5.24 -20.21 47.82
CA MET A 935 -6.02 -20.78 46.72
C MET A 935 -7.53 -20.81 47.02
N ALA A 936 -8.33 -20.66 45.97
CA ALA A 936 -9.80 -20.63 46.08
C ALA A 936 -10.41 -21.99 46.47
N ALA A 937 -9.76 -23.11 46.12
CA ALA A 937 -10.23 -24.46 46.42
C ALA A 937 -9.09 -25.49 46.53
N ASP A 938 -9.36 -26.60 47.22
CA ASP A 938 -8.45 -27.75 47.26
C ASP A 938 -8.36 -28.34 45.85
N PHE A 939 -7.14 -28.49 45.34
CA PHE A 939 -6.92 -29.22 44.09
C PHE A 939 -6.82 -30.71 44.40
N THR A 940 -7.60 -31.54 43.69
CA THR A 940 -7.51 -33.00 43.78
C THR A 940 -7.47 -33.60 42.39
N LEU A 941 -6.47 -34.45 42.13
CA LEU A 941 -6.27 -35.14 40.86
C LEU A 941 -6.15 -36.65 41.09
N ASP A 942 -7.04 -37.40 40.47
CA ASP A 942 -6.98 -38.86 40.44
C ASP A 942 -6.32 -39.35 39.15
N PHE A 943 -5.33 -40.25 39.26
CA PHE A 943 -4.67 -40.87 38.12
C PHE A 943 -4.24 -42.31 38.41
N PHE A 944 -3.98 -43.08 37.34
CA PHE A 944 -3.79 -44.53 37.40
C PHE A 944 -2.41 -44.94 36.87
N ARG A 945 -1.82 -46.01 37.43
CA ARG A 945 -0.65 -46.71 36.87
C ARG A 945 -0.96 -48.21 36.72
N PHE A 946 -0.81 -48.77 35.50
CA PHE A 946 -1.18 -50.15 35.14
C PHE A 946 0.03 -51.05 34.75
N PHE A 947 -0.12 -52.38 34.92
CA PHE A 947 0.86 -53.43 34.52
C PHE A 947 0.43 -54.17 33.24
N GLY A 948 1.39 -54.46 32.33
CA GLY A 948 1.20 -55.19 31.06
C GLY A 948 1.19 -56.73 31.16
N ASP A 949 0.92 -57.40 30.03
CA ASP A 949 0.73 -58.85 29.92
C ASP A 949 2.00 -59.66 29.52
N SER A 950 1.81 -60.95 29.25
CA SER A 950 2.81 -62.04 29.28
C SER A 950 3.71 -62.19 28.04
N ASP A 951 3.70 -61.22 27.14
CA ASP A 951 4.15 -61.40 25.75
C ASP A 951 5.49 -60.68 25.47
N GLY A 952 5.81 -59.67 26.27
CA GLY A 952 7.15 -59.11 26.33
C GLY A 952 7.50 -58.03 25.30
N ASP A 953 6.56 -57.42 24.58
CA ASP A 953 6.83 -56.30 23.66
C ASP A 953 6.46 -54.89 24.20
N ARG A 954 5.76 -54.80 25.34
CA ARG A 954 5.74 -53.62 26.25
C ARG A 954 5.23 -52.29 25.66
N ASP A 955 4.18 -52.28 24.85
CA ASP A 955 3.52 -51.04 24.44
C ASP A 955 1.99 -51.06 24.74
N VAL A 956 1.49 -50.00 25.39
CA VAL A 956 0.06 -49.63 25.46
C VAL A 956 0.02 -48.18 25.02
N ASP A 957 -0.65 -47.86 23.90
CA ASP A 957 -0.66 -46.50 23.35
C ASP A 957 -1.66 -45.61 24.11
N PRO A 958 -1.29 -44.39 24.53
CA PRO A 958 -2.24 -43.37 24.98
C PRO A 958 -3.39 -43.05 24.01
N LEU A 959 -3.32 -43.39 22.72
CA LEU A 959 -4.44 -43.26 21.77
C LEU A 959 -5.64 -44.18 22.10
N ASP A 960 -5.41 -45.32 22.77
CA ASP A 960 -6.46 -46.26 23.19
C ASP A 960 -7.30 -45.74 24.35
N LEU A 961 -6.69 -44.93 25.23
CA LEU A 961 -7.41 -44.25 26.31
C LEU A 961 -8.13 -42.99 25.82
N PHE A 962 -7.56 -42.30 24.82
CA PHE A 962 -8.14 -41.07 24.27
C PHE A 962 -9.35 -41.34 23.35
N ARG A 963 -9.36 -42.42 22.57
CA ARG A 963 -10.51 -42.78 21.72
C ARG A 963 -11.72 -43.34 22.49
N PHE A 964 -11.55 -43.85 23.72
CA PHE A 964 -12.68 -44.29 24.55
C PHE A 964 -13.45 -43.13 25.21
N ARG A 965 -12.78 -42.01 25.53
CA ARG A 965 -13.43 -40.80 26.10
C ARG A 965 -14.13 -39.96 25.02
N GLY A 966 -13.59 -39.94 23.80
CA GLY A 966 -14.17 -39.20 22.66
C GLY A 966 -15.45 -39.80 22.09
N THR A 967 -15.67 -41.12 22.24
CA THR A 967 -16.82 -41.80 21.60
C THR A 967 -18.13 -41.69 22.40
N TYR A 968 -18.10 -41.24 23.66
CA TYR A 968 -19.29 -41.14 24.52
C TYR A 968 -19.90 -39.72 24.63
N LEU A 969 -19.30 -38.68 24.03
CA LEU A 969 -19.72 -37.28 24.22
C LEU A 969 -19.93 -36.45 22.94
N ARG A 970 -19.96 -37.02 21.73
CA ARG A 970 -20.25 -36.25 20.51
C ARG A 970 -21.64 -36.54 19.92
N SER A 971 -22.32 -35.48 19.49
CA SER A 971 -23.60 -35.52 18.79
C SER A 971 -23.42 -36.01 17.34
N ALA A 972 -24.51 -36.52 16.75
CA ALA A 972 -24.52 -37.27 15.50
C ALA A 972 -24.32 -36.45 14.20
N GLY A 973 -23.43 -35.44 14.18
CA GLY A 973 -23.34 -34.51 13.04
C GLY A 973 -21.97 -33.90 12.70
N ASP A 974 -20.85 -34.46 13.17
CA ASP A 974 -19.51 -33.87 12.93
C ASP A 974 -18.88 -34.36 11.59
N PRO A 975 -18.59 -33.50 10.60
CA PRO A 975 -18.15 -33.91 9.25
C PRO A 975 -16.65 -34.28 9.10
N LEU A 976 -15.83 -34.14 10.14
CA LEU A 976 -14.35 -34.32 10.05
C LEU A 976 -13.84 -35.73 10.38
N PHE A 977 -14.68 -36.76 10.28
CA PHE A 977 -14.28 -38.16 10.51
C PHE A 977 -13.87 -38.85 9.19
N ASP A 978 -12.63 -38.63 8.73
CA ASP A 978 -12.00 -39.54 7.77
C ASP A 978 -11.39 -40.73 8.53
N GLY A 979 -12.20 -41.77 8.68
CA GLY A 979 -11.79 -43.05 9.24
C GLY A 979 -10.93 -43.89 8.29
N ARG A 980 -9.75 -43.40 7.87
CA ARG A 980 -8.71 -44.27 7.30
C ARG A 980 -7.29 -43.67 7.25
N SER A 981 -6.49 -43.99 8.27
CA SER A 981 -5.08 -44.42 8.15
C SER A 981 -4.44 -44.55 9.54
N ASP A 982 -4.02 -45.75 9.93
CA ASP A 982 -2.69 -45.97 10.50
C ASP A 982 -2.21 -47.40 10.16
N SER A 983 -0.92 -47.64 10.31
CA SER A 983 -0.05 -48.31 9.36
C SER A 983 0.84 -49.38 9.99
N ASP A 984 0.31 -50.16 10.97
CA ASP A 984 0.97 -51.35 11.50
C ASP A 984 0.03 -52.44 12.08
N SER A 985 -0.86 -52.97 11.24
CA SER A 985 -1.02 -54.44 11.11
C SER A 985 -1.45 -55.35 12.31
N ASP A 986 -2.22 -54.94 13.31
CA ASP A 986 -3.07 -55.92 14.04
C ASP A 986 -4.37 -55.42 14.70
N GLY A 987 -4.82 -54.20 14.38
CA GLY A 987 -6.01 -53.55 14.98
C GLY A 987 -7.36 -54.28 14.90
N ASP A 988 -7.57 -55.24 15.79
CA ASP A 988 -8.89 -55.66 16.29
C ASP A 988 -8.93 -55.45 17.81
N VAL A 989 -9.92 -54.69 18.30
CA VAL A 989 -10.39 -54.82 19.69
C VAL A 989 -11.15 -56.13 19.76
N ASP A 990 -10.58 -57.15 20.40
CA ASP A 990 -11.24 -58.45 20.45
C ASP A 990 -12.30 -58.51 21.59
N PRO A 991 -13.24 -59.47 21.56
CA PRO A 991 -14.22 -59.63 22.62
C PRO A 991 -13.63 -59.95 24.00
N LEU A 992 -12.37 -60.38 24.09
CA LEU A 992 -11.64 -60.65 25.32
C LEU A 992 -11.12 -59.37 25.96
N ASP A 993 -10.68 -58.39 25.16
CA ASP A 993 -10.28 -57.04 25.61
C ASP A 993 -11.48 -56.29 26.19
N LEU A 994 -12.61 -56.34 25.49
CA LEU A 994 -13.88 -55.77 25.95
C LEU A 994 -14.43 -56.48 27.20
N PHE A 995 -14.17 -57.78 27.34
CA PHE A 995 -14.55 -58.57 28.52
C PHE A 995 -13.67 -58.23 29.75
N ARG A 996 -12.37 -58.02 29.56
CA ARG A 996 -11.43 -57.65 30.63
C ARG A 996 -11.62 -56.19 31.09
N PHE A 997 -11.91 -55.27 30.19
CA PHE A 997 -12.30 -53.90 30.53
C PHE A 997 -13.60 -53.86 31.37
N ARG A 998 -14.62 -54.64 30.99
CA ARG A 998 -15.88 -54.74 31.77
C ARG A 998 -15.69 -55.39 33.14
N GLN A 999 -14.85 -56.42 33.26
CA GLN A 999 -14.56 -57.09 34.53
C GLN A 999 -13.81 -56.18 35.52
N ASN A 1000 -12.87 -55.36 35.03
CA ASN A 1000 -11.97 -54.60 35.89
C ASN A 1000 -12.42 -53.16 36.17
N TYR A 1001 -13.24 -52.54 35.30
CA TYR A 1001 -13.61 -51.12 35.41
C TYR A 1001 -15.07 -50.85 35.82
N LEU A 1002 -16.05 -51.68 35.41
CA LEU A 1002 -17.47 -51.47 35.77
C LEU A 1002 -17.91 -52.18 37.06
N GLY A 1003 -17.12 -53.13 37.57
CA GLY A 1003 -17.45 -53.91 38.77
C GLY A 1003 -17.15 -53.22 40.12
N THR A 1004 -16.49 -52.06 40.10
CA THR A 1004 -15.97 -51.37 41.29
C THR A 1004 -16.62 -50.01 41.58
N LEU A 1005 -17.58 -49.55 40.76
CA LEU A 1005 -18.32 -48.33 41.02
C LEU A 1005 -19.43 -48.55 42.07
N PRO A 1006 -19.55 -47.69 43.11
CA PRO A 1006 -20.58 -47.82 44.13
C PRO A 1006 -22.00 -47.57 43.59
N PRO A 1007 -23.05 -48.18 44.19
CA PRO A 1007 -24.41 -48.27 43.64
C PRO A 1007 -25.23 -46.96 43.61
N ALA A 1008 -24.64 -45.80 43.88
CA ALA A 1008 -25.37 -44.53 43.95
C ALA A 1008 -25.68 -43.88 42.58
N LEU A 1009 -25.22 -44.45 41.46
CA LEU A 1009 -25.51 -43.96 40.10
C LEU A 1009 -26.52 -44.81 39.32
N ALA A 1010 -27.19 -45.77 39.96
CA ALA A 1010 -28.14 -46.69 39.32
C ALA A 1010 -29.58 -46.16 39.15
N ALA A 1011 -29.82 -44.84 39.26
CA ALA A 1011 -31.17 -44.27 39.20
C ALA A 1011 -31.28 -43.08 38.22
N LEU A 1012 -31.28 -43.36 36.92
CA LEU A 1012 -32.04 -42.56 35.95
C LEU A 1012 -32.46 -43.46 34.77
N GLN A 1013 -33.60 -44.15 34.91
CA GLN A 1013 -34.32 -44.71 33.77
C GLN A 1013 -35.31 -43.66 33.25
N VAL A 1014 -35.16 -43.22 31.99
CA VAL A 1014 -36.27 -42.73 31.18
C VAL A 1014 -36.19 -43.36 29.79
N SER A 1015 -37.30 -43.98 29.39
CA SER A 1015 -37.50 -44.75 28.17
C SER A 1015 -37.67 -43.85 26.95
N LEU A 1016 -37.16 -44.26 25.79
CA LEU A 1016 -37.64 -43.78 24.49
C LEU A 1016 -37.94 -44.98 23.58
N THR A 1017 -39.22 -45.12 23.25
CA THR A 1017 -39.78 -45.98 22.20
C THR A 1017 -39.48 -45.41 20.81
N ASP A 1018 -39.19 -46.32 19.88
CA ASP A 1018 -38.92 -46.12 18.44
C ASP A 1018 -40.07 -45.42 17.67
N PRO A 1019 -39.78 -44.70 16.56
CA PRO A 1019 -40.15 -45.30 15.26
C PRO A 1019 -39.18 -45.02 14.07
N ALA A 1020 -38.76 -46.12 13.41
CA ALA A 1020 -38.84 -46.41 11.97
C ALA A 1020 -38.04 -45.60 10.90
N ALA A 1021 -36.96 -46.24 10.40
CA ALA A 1021 -36.57 -46.51 8.98
C ALA A 1021 -36.12 -45.37 8.01
N PRO A 1022 -35.43 -45.66 6.87
CA PRO A 1022 -34.30 -46.61 6.61
C PRO A 1022 -33.18 -46.09 5.64
N SER A 1023 -32.09 -46.88 5.50
CA SER A 1023 -31.22 -47.09 4.29
C SER A 1023 -30.31 -45.93 3.81
N THR A 1024 -29.09 -46.07 3.26
CA THR A 1024 -28.35 -47.20 2.64
C THR A 1024 -26.88 -46.80 2.41
N ALA A 1025 -25.96 -47.71 2.73
CA ALA A 1025 -24.79 -48.18 1.97
C ALA A 1025 -23.75 -47.23 1.30
N ALA A 1026 -22.50 -47.51 1.71
CA ALA A 1026 -21.30 -47.78 0.88
C ALA A 1026 -20.36 -46.62 0.49
N GLY A 1027 -19.09 -46.76 0.86
CA GLY A 1027 -17.99 -46.08 0.17
C GLY A 1027 -16.68 -46.08 0.93
N ARG A 1028 -15.70 -46.87 0.48
CA ARG A 1028 -14.38 -46.98 1.08
C ARG A 1028 -13.39 -45.97 0.41
N LEU A 1029 -12.76 -45.04 1.15
CA LEU A 1029 -11.51 -44.34 0.76
C LEU A 1029 -10.26 -44.96 1.42
N ALA A 1030 -9.28 -45.42 0.64
CA ALA A 1030 -7.94 -45.76 1.15
C ALA A 1030 -6.95 -44.75 0.56
N VAL A 1031 -6.05 -44.25 1.39
CA VAL A 1031 -4.86 -43.51 0.96
C VAL A 1031 -3.65 -44.40 1.26
N ALA A 1032 -2.73 -44.50 0.29
CA ALA A 1032 -1.34 -44.87 0.52
C ALA A 1032 -0.48 -44.09 -0.48
N ALA A 1033 0.62 -43.58 0.05
CA ALA A 1033 1.54 -42.64 -0.58
C ALA A 1033 2.48 -43.26 -1.62
N ASP A 1034 2.90 -42.38 -2.53
CA ASP A 1034 4.14 -42.27 -3.32
C ASP A 1034 4.95 -43.51 -3.73
N VAL A 1035 5.32 -43.53 -5.01
CA VAL A 1035 6.70 -43.45 -5.52
C VAL A 1035 6.70 -43.73 -7.04
N ASP A 1036 7.06 -42.68 -7.79
CA ASP A 1036 7.97 -42.66 -8.97
C ASP A 1036 7.60 -43.42 -10.28
N VAL A 1037 8.18 -42.92 -11.38
CA VAL A 1037 8.49 -43.58 -12.67
C VAL A 1037 7.54 -43.39 -13.89
N LEU A 1038 8.05 -42.55 -14.81
CA LEU A 1038 8.13 -42.67 -16.29
C LEU A 1038 6.86 -42.74 -17.20
N ASP A 1039 6.91 -41.82 -18.17
CA ASP A 1039 6.65 -41.98 -19.61
C ASP A 1039 5.22 -42.13 -20.19
N VAL A 1040 4.97 -41.20 -21.12
CA VAL A 1040 4.44 -41.42 -22.48
C VAL A 1040 2.92 -41.27 -22.71
N VAL A 1041 2.60 -40.10 -23.30
CA VAL A 1041 1.89 -39.86 -24.58
C VAL A 1041 0.45 -40.35 -24.78
N ALA A 1042 -0.30 -39.46 -25.43
CA ALA A 1042 -1.58 -39.60 -26.16
C ALA A 1042 -2.85 -39.44 -25.30
N GLU A 1043 -3.84 -38.64 -25.68
CA GLU A 1043 -4.10 -37.87 -26.89
C GLU A 1043 -5.18 -36.83 -26.56
N ALA A 1044 -5.08 -35.68 -27.21
CA ALA A 1044 -5.96 -34.51 -27.13
C ALA A 1044 -7.36 -34.80 -27.78
N PRO A 1045 -8.35 -33.87 -27.87
CA PRO A 1045 -8.15 -32.53 -28.45
C PRO A 1045 -9.00 -31.33 -27.96
N ALA A 1046 -8.36 -30.15 -28.14
CA ALA A 1046 -8.87 -28.88 -28.71
C ALA A 1046 -9.72 -27.93 -27.83
N ARG A 1047 -9.58 -26.59 -27.88
CA ARG A 1047 -8.60 -25.59 -28.41
C ARG A 1047 -9.17 -24.19 -28.04
N ALA A 1048 -8.29 -23.24 -27.64
CA ALA A 1048 -8.34 -21.74 -27.78
C ALA A 1048 -7.77 -21.09 -26.49
N GLN A 1049 -6.50 -20.67 -26.38
CA GLN A 1049 -5.77 -19.49 -26.90
C GLN A 1049 -6.15 -18.11 -26.30
N ALA A 1050 -5.29 -17.58 -25.40
CA ALA A 1050 -4.71 -16.20 -25.35
C ALA A 1050 -3.88 -16.05 -24.05
N ARG A 1051 -2.54 -16.07 -24.12
CA ARG A 1051 -1.57 -14.94 -24.04
C ARG A 1051 -1.07 -14.63 -22.60
N LYS A 1052 0.23 -14.89 -22.39
CA LYS A 1052 1.05 -14.52 -21.23
C LYS A 1052 1.62 -13.12 -21.47
N ALA A 1053 1.35 -12.17 -20.57
CA ALA A 1053 2.13 -10.95 -20.44
C ALA A 1053 3.24 -11.16 -19.38
N VAL A 1054 4.41 -10.62 -19.69
CA VAL A 1054 5.64 -10.68 -18.89
C VAL A 1054 5.64 -9.47 -17.96
N ARG A 1055 5.44 -9.67 -16.65
CA ARG A 1055 5.63 -8.63 -15.63
C ARG A 1055 7.13 -8.27 -15.52
N ARG A 1056 7.54 -7.12 -16.03
CA ARG A 1056 8.74 -6.41 -15.57
C ARG A 1056 8.37 -5.69 -14.28
N ARG A 1057 8.98 -6.11 -13.16
CA ARG A 1057 8.98 -5.33 -11.91
C ARG A 1057 10.19 -4.40 -11.95
N THR A 1058 9.98 -3.14 -12.25
CA THR A 1058 10.89 -2.05 -11.88
C THR A 1058 10.64 -1.77 -10.40
N ARG A 1059 11.57 -2.21 -9.54
CA ARG A 1059 11.61 -1.76 -8.13
C ARG A 1059 12.42 -0.47 -8.10
N ARG A 1060 11.79 0.69 -7.93
CA ARG A 1060 12.44 1.81 -7.24
C ARG A 1060 12.46 1.49 -5.73
N PRO A 1061 13.56 1.77 -5.01
CA PRO A 1061 13.62 1.58 -3.57
C PRO A 1061 12.91 2.73 -2.85
N THR A 1062 12.00 2.38 -1.95
CA THR A 1062 11.33 3.25 -0.99
C THR A 1062 12.35 3.91 -0.05
N PRO A 1063 12.26 5.23 0.26
CA PRO A 1063 13.14 5.87 1.22
C PRO A 1063 12.66 5.64 2.66
N GLN A 1064 13.08 4.54 3.30
CA GLN A 1064 12.99 4.41 4.75
C GLN A 1064 14.28 4.93 5.41
N ALA A 1065 14.27 6.20 5.80
CA ALA A 1065 15.26 6.77 6.69
C ALA A 1065 14.92 6.46 8.16
N LEU A 1066 15.35 5.29 8.67
CA LEU A 1066 15.42 5.08 10.13
C LEU A 1066 16.82 5.42 10.63
N SER A 1067 16.92 6.57 11.29
CA SER A 1067 18.07 6.99 12.09
C SER A 1067 18.38 5.95 13.18
N LEU A 1068 19.50 5.23 13.04
CA LEU A 1068 20.18 4.60 14.18
C LEU A 1068 21.62 5.11 14.27
N ARG A 1069 21.78 6.13 15.11
CA ARG A 1069 23.06 6.52 15.70
C ARG A 1069 23.67 5.30 16.41
N ASN A 1070 24.72 4.72 15.85
CA ASN A 1070 25.70 3.98 16.65
C ASN A 1070 27.12 4.45 16.36
N ARG A 1071 27.67 5.18 17.34
CA ARG A 1071 29.09 5.48 17.48
C ARG A 1071 29.87 4.17 17.56
N VAL A 1072 30.71 3.89 16.56
CA VAL A 1072 31.90 3.04 16.75
C VAL A 1072 33.12 3.81 16.27
N ARG A 1073 34.10 3.97 17.17
CA ARG A 1073 35.38 4.61 16.90
C ARG A 1073 36.25 3.74 16.00
N PRO A 1074 37.11 4.31 15.14
CA PRO A 1074 37.89 3.57 14.16
C PRO A 1074 39.25 3.16 14.75
N GLU A 1075 39.38 1.93 15.26
CA GLU A 1075 40.70 1.33 15.45
C GLU A 1075 40.65 -0.18 15.12
N THR A 1076 41.66 -0.63 14.38
CA THR A 1076 42.01 -2.01 14.00
C THR A 1076 41.32 -2.63 12.77
N LEU A 1077 41.94 -2.46 11.61
CA LEU A 1077 42.10 -3.51 10.59
C LEU A 1077 43.30 -3.12 9.71
N ALA A 1078 44.46 -3.65 10.07
CA ALA A 1078 45.64 -3.70 9.22
C ALA A 1078 45.69 -5.07 8.56
N ASP A 1079 46.10 -5.08 7.28
CA ASP A 1079 46.54 -6.20 6.45
C ASP A 1079 45.53 -7.27 5.98
N ALA A 1080 45.01 -7.06 4.76
CA ALA A 1080 45.12 -8.03 3.67
C ALA A 1080 44.98 -7.30 2.32
N GLY A 1081 45.84 -7.60 1.35
CA GLY A 1081 46.20 -6.72 0.24
C GLY A 1081 45.09 -6.42 -0.78
N ALA A 1082 44.99 -5.13 -1.14
CA ALA A 1082 44.19 -4.61 -2.25
C ALA A 1082 45.10 -4.21 -3.45
N PRO A 1083 44.65 -4.39 -4.70
CA PRO A 1083 45.45 -4.11 -5.90
C PRO A 1083 45.60 -2.60 -6.20
N ALA A 1084 46.70 -2.27 -6.88
CA ALA A 1084 47.29 -0.96 -7.09
C ALA A 1084 46.53 0.05 -7.99
N TRP A 1085 45.20 -0.01 -8.09
CA TRP A 1085 44.42 0.90 -8.96
C TRP A 1085 44.00 2.21 -8.29
N GLN A 1086 43.92 2.26 -6.95
CA GLN A 1086 43.60 3.49 -6.20
C GLN A 1086 44.72 4.56 -6.33
N ASP A 1087 45.95 4.15 -6.59
CA ASP A 1087 47.12 5.03 -6.56
C ASP A 1087 47.31 5.88 -7.85
N VAL A 1088 46.63 5.51 -8.94
CA VAL A 1088 46.74 6.16 -10.25
C VAL A 1088 45.70 7.29 -10.42
N MET A 1089 44.51 7.14 -9.83
CA MET A 1089 43.41 8.12 -9.96
C MET A 1089 43.39 9.21 -8.88
N LEU A 1090 43.88 8.93 -7.66
CA LEU A 1090 43.75 9.87 -6.53
C LEU A 1090 44.85 10.94 -6.49
N ARG A 1091 46.05 10.67 -6.99
CA ARG A 1091 47.18 11.63 -6.94
C ARG A 1091 46.97 12.91 -7.79
N PRO A 1092 46.35 12.85 -8.98
CA PRO A 1092 45.98 14.07 -9.72
C PRO A 1092 44.95 14.92 -8.97
N ILE A 1093 43.99 14.28 -8.29
CA ILE A 1093 42.90 14.94 -7.55
C ILE A 1093 43.42 15.59 -6.26
N GLU A 1094 44.32 14.94 -5.52
CA GLU A 1094 44.97 15.55 -4.35
C GLU A 1094 45.91 16.70 -4.72
N SER A 1095 46.55 16.64 -5.89
CA SER A 1095 47.37 17.71 -6.44
C SER A 1095 46.51 18.92 -6.86
N ALA A 1096 45.35 18.68 -7.47
CA ALA A 1096 44.38 19.70 -7.83
C ALA A 1096 43.75 20.36 -6.59
N LEU A 1097 43.40 19.57 -5.57
CA LEU A 1097 42.87 20.08 -4.29
C LEU A 1097 43.90 20.88 -3.49
N ARG A 1098 45.20 20.52 -3.54
CA ARG A 1098 46.27 21.33 -2.93
C ARG A 1098 46.56 22.62 -3.69
N ALA A 1099 46.34 22.64 -5.01
CA ALA A 1099 46.44 23.86 -5.81
C ALA A 1099 45.25 24.81 -5.55
N ALA A 1100 44.04 24.28 -5.44
CA ALA A 1100 42.82 25.05 -5.13
C ALA A 1100 42.77 25.59 -3.68
N ARG A 1101 43.47 24.96 -2.73
CA ARG A 1101 43.63 25.47 -1.35
C ARG A 1101 44.70 26.56 -1.20
N LYS A 1102 45.48 26.84 -2.25
CA LYS A 1102 46.61 27.77 -2.24
C LYS A 1102 46.38 29.00 -3.14
N ALA A 1103 45.41 28.94 -4.05
CA ALA A 1103 44.75 30.11 -4.65
C ALA A 1103 43.67 30.62 -3.70
#